data_AF-A0A4W5KF98-F1
#
_entry.id   AF-A0A4W5KF98-F1
#
_cell.length_a   1.000
_cell.length_b   1.000
_cell.length_c   1.000
_cell.angle_alpha   90.00
_cell.angle_beta   90.00
_cell.angle_gamma   90.00
#
_symmetry.space_group_name_H-M   'P 1'
#
loop_
_entity.id
_entity.type
_entity.pdbx_description
1 polymer ?
#
loop_
_entity_poly.entity_id
_entity_poly.type
_entity_poly.pdbx_seq_one_letter_code
_entity_poly.pdbx_strand_id
1 'polypeptide(L)'
;MVYHPEFEKAGQQAGLQVWRIEKFDLVAVPENLYGSFYTGDAYLVLNTIKQRSGNLQYDLHFWLGDFCTQDESGAAAIFTVQMDDYLGGKPIQYREKGGVASGFKHVVTNEVVMQRVLQVKGRRVVRATEVPVSWDSFNQGDCFILDLGSEIYQWCGSQSNRFEKLKATQVAKGIRDNERSGRARVYVCDEGAERDKMIEVSNGSGDMAMSMVAAENPFSQSALESSDCFILDHGSDGKIFVWKGKEANLEERKAAMKAADEFIKKMGYPKHTQVQILPEMGETPLFKQFFKNWRDKDQTEGLGVAYVSNSIAKIAKVSFDAATLHDSPAMAAQHGMVDSGNGEKQIWRIEGSDKVEVDPSTHGQFYGGDSYIILYNYHHGGRQGHIIYMWQGSDSSQDEIGASAILGAQLDDELGGGPVQVRVVQGKEPAHLMSLFRGQPMVVYKGGTSRDGDQSAPAETRLFQVRSNSAGCTRAVDAVSSNLNSNDAFLLVTPAASFMWVGQGASDTEKNGTQQLCDILGLSSSELSEGGETDDYWEALGGKAVYRTSSRLRSKDKMDAHPPRLFACSNKTGNFIIEEVPGEMTQEDLATDDVMIMDTWDQVFVWIGNEAHEEEKTEAMASAVRYIESDPANRDRRTPIVKIKQGFEPPTFTGWFLGWDHEYWTSDPLERAMAELEL
;
A
#
# COMPACT_ATOMS: atom_id res chain seq x y z
N MET A 1 44.06 -3.84 0.45
CA MET A 1 42.93 -3.03 -0.06
C MET A 1 43.12 -2.82 -1.54
N VAL A 2 42.07 -3.04 -2.34
CA VAL A 2 42.01 -2.53 -3.71
C VAL A 2 41.57 -1.07 -3.62
N TYR A 3 42.18 -0.20 -4.42
CA TYR A 3 41.87 1.23 -4.43
C TYR A 3 41.01 1.57 -5.64
N HIS A 4 39.85 2.20 -5.40
CA HIS A 4 38.96 2.70 -6.43
C HIS A 4 38.47 4.10 -6.04
N PRO A 5 38.49 5.11 -6.92
CA PRO A 5 38.08 6.48 -6.57
C PRO A 5 36.64 6.57 -6.05
N GLU A 6 35.74 5.74 -6.59
CA GLU A 6 34.35 5.68 -6.11
C GLU A 6 34.20 5.01 -4.74
N PHE A 7 35.14 4.17 -4.30
CA PHE A 7 35.08 3.56 -2.96
C PHE A 7 35.30 4.62 -1.87
N GLU A 8 36.15 5.62 -2.11
CA GLU A 8 36.32 6.73 -1.16
C GLU A 8 35.00 7.47 -0.92
N LYS A 9 34.14 7.55 -1.94
CA LYS A 9 32.81 8.19 -1.87
C LYS A 9 31.71 7.24 -1.38
N ALA A 10 31.93 5.93 -1.41
CA ALA A 10 30.94 4.92 -1.11
C ALA A 10 30.63 4.91 0.40
N GLY A 11 29.36 5.13 0.74
CA GLY A 11 28.85 4.97 2.10
C GLY A 11 29.34 5.99 3.14
N GLN A 12 29.95 7.11 2.75
CA GLN A 12 30.33 8.15 3.72
C GLN A 12 29.12 8.76 4.46
N GLN A 13 27.96 8.81 3.80
CA GLN A 13 26.73 9.44 4.28
C GLN A 13 25.53 8.56 3.96
N ALA A 14 24.40 8.82 4.62
CA ALA A 14 23.18 8.08 4.39
C ALA A 14 22.48 8.51 3.09
N GLY A 15 22.19 7.54 2.22
CA GLY A 15 21.59 7.77 0.90
C GLY A 15 21.77 6.56 0.00
N LEU A 16 21.26 6.67 -1.23
CA LEU A 16 21.42 5.67 -2.30
C LEU A 16 22.51 6.15 -3.27
N GLN A 17 23.41 5.26 -3.67
CA GLN A 17 24.43 5.50 -4.68
C GLN A 17 24.37 4.39 -5.73
N VAL A 18 24.22 4.77 -7.01
CA VAL A 18 24.15 3.82 -8.14
C VAL A 18 25.33 4.05 -9.08
N TRP A 19 26.06 2.98 -9.39
CA TRP A 19 27.08 2.95 -10.43
C TRP A 19 26.70 1.94 -11.52
N ARG A 20 26.89 2.32 -12.78
CA ARG A 20 26.89 1.43 -13.93
C ARG A 20 28.30 0.90 -14.13
N ILE A 21 28.41 -0.37 -14.51
CA ILE A 21 29.71 -0.96 -14.83
C ILE A 21 29.99 -0.73 -16.30
N GLU A 22 31.09 -0.04 -16.60
CA GLU A 22 31.53 0.18 -17.98
C GLU A 22 32.98 -0.26 -18.12
N LYS A 23 33.24 -1.30 -18.93
CA LYS A 23 34.61 -1.74 -19.29
C LYS A 23 35.53 -2.02 -18.09
N PHE A 24 35.01 -2.67 -17.04
CA PHE A 24 35.69 -2.89 -15.75
C PHE A 24 35.98 -1.61 -14.93
N ASP A 25 35.14 -0.58 -15.02
CA ASP A 25 35.15 0.62 -14.15
C ASP A 25 33.74 0.87 -13.58
N LEU A 26 33.64 1.58 -12.45
CA LEU A 26 32.38 2.00 -11.82
C LEU A 26 32.05 3.46 -12.18
N VAL A 27 31.10 3.64 -13.11
CA VAL A 27 30.64 4.97 -13.55
C VAL A 27 29.39 5.35 -12.78
N ALA A 28 29.45 6.43 -12.00
CA ALA A 28 28.29 6.92 -11.24
C ALA A 28 27.13 7.31 -12.18
N VAL A 29 25.94 6.77 -11.92
CA VAL A 29 24.71 7.11 -12.66
C VAL A 29 24.20 8.48 -12.18
N PRO A 30 23.68 9.36 -13.06
CA PRO A 30 23.00 10.58 -12.65
C PRO A 30 21.76 10.30 -11.80
N GLU A 31 21.58 11.03 -10.70
CA GLU A 31 20.44 10.83 -9.76
C GLU A 31 19.07 10.92 -10.44
N ASN A 32 18.93 11.79 -11.45
CA ASN A 32 17.70 11.94 -12.24
C ASN A 32 17.39 10.75 -13.17
N LEU A 33 18.24 9.73 -13.21
CA LEU A 33 18.07 8.47 -13.94
C LEU A 33 18.01 7.25 -13.00
N TYR A 34 18.02 7.45 -11.68
CA TYR A 34 17.89 6.34 -10.72
C TYR A 34 16.55 5.61 -10.93
N GLY A 35 16.60 4.28 -11.00
CA GLY A 35 15.49 3.43 -11.43
C GLY A 35 15.53 3.03 -12.91
N SER A 36 16.35 3.70 -13.75
CA SER A 36 16.61 3.28 -15.13
C SER A 36 17.81 2.33 -15.19
N PHE A 37 17.58 1.07 -15.61
CA PHE A 37 18.62 0.06 -15.73
C PHE A 37 18.57 -0.60 -17.12
N TYR A 38 19.63 -0.48 -17.92
CA TYR A 38 19.72 -1.20 -19.20
C TYR A 38 20.10 -2.65 -18.96
N THR A 39 19.34 -3.58 -19.52
CA THR A 39 19.58 -5.03 -19.35
C THR A 39 20.78 -5.58 -20.11
N GLY A 40 21.42 -4.75 -20.94
CA GLY A 40 22.71 -5.05 -21.57
C GLY A 40 23.91 -4.76 -20.67
N ASP A 41 23.74 -4.12 -19.49
CA ASP A 41 24.84 -3.83 -18.56
C ASP A 41 24.61 -4.46 -17.17
N ALA A 42 25.63 -4.36 -16.32
CA ALA A 42 25.55 -4.65 -14.89
C ALA A 42 25.74 -3.37 -14.06
N TYR A 43 25.19 -3.35 -12.84
CA TYR A 43 25.17 -2.19 -11.95
C TYR A 43 25.52 -2.58 -10.52
N LEU A 44 26.06 -1.63 -9.77
CA LEU A 44 26.30 -1.71 -8.33
C LEU A 44 25.48 -0.62 -7.63
N VAL A 45 24.75 -0.99 -6.58
CA VAL A 45 23.84 -0.10 -5.85
C VAL A 45 24.12 -0.22 -4.35
N LEU A 46 24.63 0.85 -3.75
CA LEU A 46 24.87 0.95 -2.32
C LEU A 46 23.80 1.83 -1.66
N ASN A 47 23.02 1.25 -0.76
CA ASN A 47 22.15 1.99 0.15
C ASN A 47 22.81 2.07 1.54
N THR A 48 22.93 3.28 2.09
CA THR A 48 23.68 3.52 3.34
C THR A 48 22.76 3.98 4.48
N ILE A 49 22.75 3.21 5.56
CA ILE A 49 21.76 3.29 6.64
C ILE A 49 22.44 3.55 7.98
N LYS A 50 22.66 4.84 8.31
CA LYS A 50 22.98 5.29 9.68
C LYS A 50 21.96 4.80 10.72
N GLN A 51 22.33 3.80 11.52
CA GLN A 51 21.52 3.20 12.58
C GLN A 51 21.36 4.14 13.79
N ARG A 52 20.40 3.82 14.69
CA ARG A 52 20.17 4.55 15.95
C ARG A 52 21.40 4.56 16.89
N SER A 53 22.27 3.57 16.77
CA SER A 53 23.56 3.45 17.47
C SER A 53 24.63 4.45 16.98
N GLY A 54 24.34 5.22 15.92
CA GLY A 54 25.30 6.11 15.26
C GLY A 54 26.15 5.42 14.18
N ASN A 55 26.23 4.09 14.21
CA ASN A 55 26.94 3.27 13.21
C ASN A 55 26.28 3.36 11.83
N LEU A 56 27.07 3.13 10.78
CA LEU A 56 26.58 2.98 9.40
C LEU A 56 26.41 1.48 9.09
N GLN A 57 25.20 1.09 8.69
CA GLN A 57 24.91 -0.14 7.94
C GLN A 57 24.97 0.17 6.44
N TYR A 58 25.23 -0.87 5.66
CA TYR A 58 25.33 -0.81 4.21
C TYR A 58 24.56 -1.99 3.62
N ASP A 59 23.68 -1.71 2.68
CA ASP A 59 22.97 -2.72 1.90
C ASP A 59 23.49 -2.58 0.45
N LEU A 60 24.25 -3.56 -0.02
CA LEU A 60 25.01 -3.51 -1.27
C LEU A 60 24.45 -4.53 -2.26
N HIS A 61 23.67 -4.03 -3.22
CA HIS A 61 23.10 -4.82 -4.29
C HIS A 61 24.00 -4.76 -5.52
N PHE A 62 24.12 -5.86 -6.25
CA PHE A 62 24.54 -5.81 -7.64
C PHE A 62 23.41 -6.34 -8.53
N TRP A 63 23.09 -5.56 -9.56
CA TRP A 63 22.01 -5.86 -10.49
C TRP A 63 22.60 -6.34 -11.81
N LEU A 64 22.12 -7.49 -12.28
CA LEU A 64 22.52 -8.08 -13.55
C LEU A 64 21.36 -8.02 -14.53
N GLY A 65 21.56 -7.35 -15.65
CA GLY A 65 20.65 -7.40 -16.79
C GLY A 65 20.69 -8.78 -17.45
N ASP A 66 19.55 -9.27 -17.95
CA ASP A 66 19.49 -10.60 -18.59
C ASP A 66 20.34 -10.73 -19.88
N PHE A 67 20.83 -9.62 -20.43
CA PHE A 67 21.73 -9.58 -21.59
C PHE A 67 23.14 -9.04 -21.27
N CYS A 68 23.45 -8.75 -19.99
CA CYS A 68 24.78 -8.26 -19.61
C CYS A 68 25.88 -9.30 -19.85
N THR A 69 27.09 -8.84 -20.19
CA THR A 69 28.15 -9.77 -20.58
C THR A 69 28.66 -10.59 -19.39
N GLN A 70 29.32 -11.71 -19.66
CA GLN A 70 29.94 -12.53 -18.61
C GLN A 70 31.07 -11.77 -17.89
N ASP A 71 31.75 -10.87 -18.61
CA ASP A 71 32.77 -9.97 -18.06
C ASP A 71 32.18 -8.81 -17.24
N GLU A 72 31.07 -8.20 -17.64
CA GLU A 72 30.39 -7.14 -16.87
C GLU A 72 29.70 -7.69 -15.61
N SER A 73 29.02 -8.84 -15.71
CA SER A 73 28.47 -9.54 -14.54
C SER A 73 29.55 -10.09 -13.61
N GLY A 74 30.68 -10.55 -14.16
CA GLY A 74 31.88 -10.89 -13.39
C GLY A 74 32.48 -9.68 -12.67
N ALA A 75 32.60 -8.55 -13.36
CA ALA A 75 33.03 -7.29 -12.77
C ALA A 75 32.10 -6.81 -11.65
N ALA A 76 30.78 -7.03 -11.78
CA ALA A 76 29.81 -6.69 -10.74
C ALA A 76 30.05 -7.46 -9.44
N ALA A 77 30.23 -8.78 -9.53
CA ALA A 77 30.56 -9.61 -8.38
C ALA A 77 31.93 -9.21 -7.77
N ILE A 78 32.92 -8.91 -8.62
CA ILE A 78 34.25 -8.45 -8.18
C ILE A 78 34.16 -7.13 -7.42
N PHE A 79 33.50 -6.11 -7.97
CA PHE A 79 33.34 -4.81 -7.31
C PHE A 79 32.49 -4.90 -6.04
N THR A 80 31.48 -5.76 -5.99
CA THR A 80 30.70 -6.05 -4.77
C THR A 80 31.60 -6.55 -3.64
N VAL A 81 32.40 -7.58 -3.90
CA VAL A 81 33.32 -8.16 -2.91
C VAL A 81 34.44 -7.19 -2.52
N GLN A 82 34.93 -6.37 -3.45
CA GLN A 82 35.95 -5.36 -3.15
C GLN A 82 35.40 -4.18 -2.33
N MET A 83 34.15 -3.77 -2.56
CA MET A 83 33.49 -2.72 -1.77
C MET A 83 33.07 -3.24 -0.38
N ASP A 84 32.70 -4.53 -0.25
CA ASP A 84 32.54 -5.22 1.05
C ASP A 84 33.85 -5.23 1.86
N ASP A 85 34.96 -5.67 1.24
CA ASP A 85 36.31 -5.59 1.83
C ASP A 85 36.67 -4.16 2.27
N TYR A 86 36.32 -3.13 1.47
CA TYR A 86 36.62 -1.72 1.75
C TYR A 86 35.78 -1.18 2.93
N LEU A 87 34.48 -1.47 2.96
CA LEU A 87 33.56 -1.08 4.03
C LEU A 87 33.71 -1.96 5.31
N GLY A 88 34.63 -2.94 5.27
CA GLY A 88 35.10 -3.70 6.41
C GLY A 88 34.30 -4.97 6.72
N GLY A 89 33.73 -5.63 5.70
CA GLY A 89 32.92 -6.84 5.85
C GLY A 89 31.54 -6.59 6.48
N LYS A 90 31.06 -5.35 6.40
CA LYS A 90 29.80 -4.87 7.00
C LYS A 90 28.61 -4.87 6.03
N PRO A 91 28.77 -4.66 4.71
CA PRO A 91 27.65 -4.74 3.78
C PRO A 91 26.90 -6.06 3.77
N ILE A 92 25.57 -5.98 3.87
CA ILE A 92 24.66 -7.06 3.50
C ILE A 92 24.62 -7.09 1.97
N GLN A 93 24.86 -8.26 1.37
CA GLN A 93 25.02 -8.39 -0.08
C GLN A 93 23.79 -9.04 -0.73
N TYR A 94 23.33 -8.40 -1.80
CA TYR A 94 22.14 -8.78 -2.57
C TYR A 94 22.50 -8.94 -4.04
N ARG A 95 21.90 -9.94 -4.69
CA ARG A 95 22.00 -10.16 -6.13
C ARG A 95 20.65 -9.97 -6.78
N GLU A 96 20.51 -8.88 -7.52
CA GLU A 96 19.30 -8.55 -8.27
C GLU A 96 19.43 -8.97 -9.73
N LYS A 97 18.30 -9.24 -10.37
CA LYS A 97 18.25 -9.64 -11.78
C LYS A 97 17.05 -9.04 -12.50
N GLY A 98 17.23 -8.54 -13.72
CA GLY A 98 16.16 -7.87 -14.46
C GLY A 98 16.17 -8.16 -15.97
N GLY A 99 14.99 -8.32 -16.57
CA GLY A 99 14.83 -8.79 -17.95
C GLY A 99 13.72 -8.08 -18.74
N VAL A 100 14.15 -7.24 -19.69
CA VAL A 100 13.49 -6.67 -20.88
C VAL A 100 14.64 -6.19 -21.77
N ALA A 101 14.76 -6.61 -23.03
CA ALA A 101 15.95 -6.31 -23.86
C ALA A 101 16.11 -4.81 -24.20
N SER A 102 17.35 -4.31 -24.32
CA SER A 102 17.63 -3.03 -24.98
C SER A 102 19.02 -3.02 -25.63
N GLY A 103 19.15 -2.33 -26.78
CA GLY A 103 20.36 -2.36 -27.62
C GLY A 103 21.08 -1.03 -27.79
N PHE A 104 20.94 -0.08 -26.84
CA PHE A 104 21.44 1.30 -26.99
C PHE A 104 22.44 1.71 -25.90
N LYS A 105 23.34 2.63 -26.27
CA LYS A 105 24.25 3.33 -25.34
C LYS A 105 23.76 4.75 -25.14
N HIS A 106 24.06 5.32 -23.97
CA HIS A 106 23.46 6.57 -23.49
C HIS A 106 23.98 7.84 -24.22
N VAL A 107 23.55 8.06 -25.47
CA VAL A 107 23.64 9.35 -26.16
C VAL A 107 22.26 9.64 -26.78
N VAL A 108 21.60 10.69 -26.31
CA VAL A 108 20.30 11.12 -26.85
C VAL A 108 20.53 11.97 -28.09
N THR A 109 20.13 11.46 -29.25
CA THR A 109 19.95 12.25 -30.49
C THR A 109 18.52 12.07 -31.00
N ASN A 110 17.92 13.15 -31.50
CA ASN A 110 16.55 13.13 -32.00
C ASN A 110 16.38 12.16 -33.20
N GLU A 111 15.15 11.64 -33.36
CA GLU A 111 14.72 10.75 -34.45
C GLU A 111 15.30 9.33 -34.41
N VAL A 112 15.00 8.59 -33.34
CA VAL A 112 15.06 7.12 -33.33
C VAL A 112 13.73 6.56 -33.85
N VAL A 113 13.81 5.65 -34.83
CA VAL A 113 12.66 4.84 -35.28
C VAL A 113 12.39 3.79 -34.20
N MET A 114 11.30 3.96 -33.45
CA MET A 114 10.86 3.01 -32.41
C MET A 114 9.86 2.01 -33.00
N GLN A 115 9.95 0.75 -32.58
CA GLN A 115 8.97 -0.30 -32.83
C GLN A 115 9.05 -1.35 -31.71
N ARG A 116 8.07 -1.37 -30.81
CA ARG A 116 7.97 -2.34 -29.69
C ARG A 116 6.52 -2.60 -29.29
N VAL A 117 6.25 -3.72 -28.60
CA VAL A 117 4.95 -4.00 -27.98
C VAL A 117 5.14 -4.15 -26.48
N LEU A 118 4.30 -3.49 -25.69
CA LEU A 118 4.23 -3.68 -24.23
C LEU A 118 2.95 -4.44 -23.88
N GLN A 119 3.07 -5.59 -23.21
CA GLN A 119 1.94 -6.27 -22.55
C GLN A 119 1.63 -5.58 -21.22
N VAL A 120 0.38 -5.17 -21.02
CA VAL A 120 -0.13 -4.47 -19.84
C VAL A 120 -1.09 -5.37 -19.08
N LYS A 121 -0.66 -5.87 -17.91
CA LYS A 121 -1.32 -6.96 -17.16
C LYS A 121 -1.28 -6.74 -15.64
N GLY A 122 -2.36 -7.10 -14.95
CA GLY A 122 -2.46 -7.21 -13.48
C GLY A 122 -3.69 -6.53 -12.87
N ARG A 123 -4.28 -7.12 -11.81
CA ARG A 123 -5.50 -6.59 -11.14
C ARG A 123 -5.24 -5.43 -10.16
N ARG A 124 -4.08 -5.41 -9.48
CA ARG A 124 -3.73 -4.41 -8.43
C ARG A 124 -2.45 -3.63 -8.76
N VAL A 125 -1.32 -4.32 -8.95
CA VAL A 125 -0.07 -3.72 -9.48
C VAL A 125 0.06 -4.06 -10.96
N VAL A 126 -0.57 -3.26 -11.82
CA VAL A 126 -0.51 -3.43 -13.27
C VAL A 126 0.90 -3.08 -13.78
N ARG A 127 1.53 -3.98 -14.54
CA ARG A 127 2.86 -3.78 -15.13
C ARG A 127 2.78 -3.72 -16.65
N ALA A 128 3.67 -2.94 -17.26
CA ALA A 128 3.90 -2.91 -18.70
C ALA A 128 5.26 -3.58 -18.99
N THR A 129 5.24 -4.72 -19.67
CA THR A 129 6.43 -5.53 -19.98
C THR A 129 6.62 -5.57 -21.50
N GLU A 130 7.83 -5.31 -22.00
CA GLU A 130 8.08 -5.41 -23.45
C GLU A 130 8.08 -6.88 -23.89
N VAL A 131 7.31 -7.17 -24.94
CA VAL A 131 7.09 -8.50 -25.52
C VAL A 131 7.41 -8.49 -27.01
N PRO A 132 7.69 -9.65 -27.64
CA PRO A 132 7.95 -9.73 -29.08
C PRO A 132 6.82 -9.09 -29.90
N VAL A 133 7.20 -8.38 -30.97
CA VAL A 133 6.28 -7.68 -31.90
C VAL A 133 5.63 -8.68 -32.87
N SER A 134 4.93 -9.67 -32.30
CA SER A 134 4.13 -10.69 -33.01
C SER A 134 2.79 -10.88 -32.31
N TRP A 135 1.78 -11.34 -33.06
CA TRP A 135 0.46 -11.68 -32.54
C TRP A 135 0.48 -12.83 -31.53
N ASP A 136 1.51 -13.68 -31.53
CA ASP A 136 1.69 -14.76 -30.54
C ASP A 136 1.83 -14.24 -29.10
N SER A 137 2.19 -12.96 -28.93
CA SER A 137 2.27 -12.28 -27.64
C SER A 137 0.91 -11.75 -27.16
N PHE A 138 -0.05 -11.55 -28.07
CA PHE A 138 -1.36 -10.96 -27.78
C PHE A 138 -2.31 -12.03 -27.22
N ASN A 139 -3.20 -11.62 -26.30
CA ASN A 139 -4.27 -12.48 -25.80
C ASN A 139 -5.49 -11.64 -25.38
N GLN A 140 -6.67 -12.27 -25.36
CA GLN A 140 -7.94 -11.59 -25.13
C GLN A 140 -8.10 -11.01 -23.72
N GLY A 141 -7.33 -11.48 -22.73
CA GLY A 141 -7.45 -11.10 -21.32
C GLY A 141 -6.57 -9.93 -20.88
N ASP A 142 -5.65 -9.45 -21.72
CA ASP A 142 -4.71 -8.37 -21.39
C ASP A 142 -4.88 -7.15 -22.30
N CYS A 143 -4.27 -6.03 -21.92
CA CYS A 143 -4.09 -4.88 -22.81
C CYS A 143 -2.66 -4.87 -23.39
N PHE A 144 -2.48 -4.25 -24.55
CA PHE A 144 -1.19 -4.17 -25.24
C PHE A 144 -0.96 -2.75 -25.78
N ILE A 145 0.29 -2.33 -25.88
CA ILE A 145 0.68 -1.03 -26.45
C ILE A 145 1.74 -1.26 -27.52
N LEU A 146 1.38 -1.12 -28.79
CA LEU A 146 2.30 -1.07 -29.93
C LEU A 146 2.80 0.38 -30.11
N ASP A 147 4.06 0.61 -29.79
CA ASP A 147 4.72 1.91 -29.87
C ASP A 147 5.57 2.00 -31.15
N LEU A 148 5.16 2.89 -32.06
CA LEU A 148 5.79 3.17 -33.36
C LEU A 148 6.43 4.58 -33.41
N GLY A 149 6.86 5.12 -32.28
CA GLY A 149 7.59 6.40 -32.21
C GLY A 149 6.68 7.62 -32.19
N SER A 150 6.15 8.02 -33.36
CA SER A 150 5.21 9.15 -33.49
C SER A 150 3.75 8.75 -33.26
N GLU A 151 3.45 7.44 -33.35
CA GLU A 151 2.12 6.87 -33.20
C GLU A 151 2.19 5.69 -32.21
N ILE A 152 1.24 5.64 -31.28
CA ILE A 152 1.18 4.68 -30.17
C ILE A 152 -0.23 4.08 -30.21
N TYR A 153 -0.33 2.76 -30.34
CA TYR A 153 -1.59 2.04 -30.45
C TYR A 153 -1.80 1.19 -29.20
N GLN A 154 -2.75 1.60 -28.37
CA GLN A 154 -3.30 0.78 -27.31
C GLN A 154 -4.32 -0.18 -27.92
N TRP A 155 -4.08 -1.48 -27.79
CA TRP A 155 -5.02 -2.54 -28.14
C TRP A 155 -5.56 -3.16 -26.84
N CYS A 156 -6.86 -3.36 -26.78
CA CYS A 156 -7.56 -3.88 -25.60
C CYS A 156 -8.26 -5.19 -25.93
N GLY A 157 -7.82 -6.30 -25.32
CA GLY A 157 -8.47 -7.61 -25.50
C GLY A 157 -9.92 -7.60 -25.04
N SER A 158 -10.77 -8.40 -25.69
CA SER A 158 -12.22 -8.48 -25.45
C SER A 158 -12.59 -8.88 -24.01
N GLN A 159 -11.70 -9.59 -23.30
CA GLN A 159 -11.86 -10.04 -21.92
C GLN A 159 -11.00 -9.22 -20.92
N SER A 160 -10.23 -8.24 -21.39
CA SER A 160 -9.32 -7.45 -20.54
C SER A 160 -10.05 -6.49 -19.60
N ASN A 161 -9.61 -6.41 -18.35
CA ASN A 161 -10.42 -5.78 -17.30
C ASN A 161 -10.34 -4.24 -17.33
N ARG A 162 -11.35 -3.56 -16.74
CA ARG A 162 -11.48 -2.09 -16.77
C ARG A 162 -10.27 -1.35 -16.17
N PHE A 163 -9.56 -1.95 -15.21
CA PHE A 163 -8.36 -1.40 -14.59
C PHE A 163 -7.11 -1.57 -15.48
N GLU A 164 -7.00 -2.69 -16.19
CA GLU A 164 -5.95 -2.91 -17.22
C GLU A 164 -6.14 -1.95 -18.40
N LYS A 165 -7.37 -1.78 -18.90
CA LYS A 165 -7.69 -0.77 -19.94
C LYS A 165 -7.34 0.64 -19.46
N LEU A 166 -7.66 1.00 -18.22
CA LEU A 166 -7.29 2.30 -17.63
C LEU A 166 -5.76 2.47 -17.52
N LYS A 167 -5.03 1.45 -17.07
CA LYS A 167 -3.56 1.55 -16.94
C LYS A 167 -2.86 1.57 -18.29
N ALA A 168 -3.32 0.82 -19.28
CA ALA A 168 -2.77 0.88 -20.64
C ALA A 168 -2.87 2.31 -21.19
N THR A 169 -4.00 2.99 -20.95
CA THR A 169 -4.15 4.42 -21.26
C THR A 169 -3.16 5.31 -20.51
N GLN A 170 -2.89 5.04 -19.22
CA GLN A 170 -1.88 5.78 -18.45
C GLN A 170 -0.45 5.56 -18.98
N VAL A 171 -0.09 4.33 -19.34
CA VAL A 171 1.24 3.99 -19.88
C VAL A 171 1.42 4.57 -21.28
N ALA A 172 0.43 4.48 -22.16
CA ALA A 172 0.47 5.07 -23.50
C ALA A 172 0.60 6.61 -23.45
N LYS A 173 -0.11 7.28 -22.53
CA LYS A 173 0.11 8.71 -22.23
C LYS A 173 1.51 8.97 -21.67
N GLY A 174 1.98 8.16 -20.73
CA GLY A 174 3.34 8.27 -20.17
C GLY A 174 4.45 8.21 -21.22
N ILE A 175 4.33 7.32 -22.21
CA ILE A 175 5.25 7.25 -23.36
C ILE A 175 5.14 8.52 -24.22
N ARG A 176 3.92 8.93 -24.57
CA ARG A 176 3.67 10.17 -25.34
C ARG A 176 4.32 11.38 -24.68
N ASP A 177 4.11 11.55 -23.38
CA ASP A 177 4.44 12.78 -22.66
C ASP A 177 5.89 12.80 -22.21
N ASN A 178 6.37 11.72 -21.57
CA ASN A 178 7.72 11.68 -21.01
C ASN A 178 8.77 11.29 -22.05
N GLU A 179 8.52 10.28 -22.89
CA GLU A 179 9.52 9.85 -23.90
C GLU A 179 9.47 10.67 -25.19
N ARG A 180 8.30 11.21 -25.58
CA ARG A 180 8.12 11.95 -26.86
C ARG A 180 7.85 13.44 -26.67
N SER A 181 7.84 13.94 -25.44
CA SER A 181 7.61 15.35 -25.10
C SER A 181 6.24 15.86 -25.58
N GLY A 182 5.21 15.03 -25.46
CA GLY A 182 3.84 15.30 -25.90
C GLY A 182 3.58 15.18 -27.41
N ARG A 183 4.61 14.90 -28.23
CA ARG A 183 4.55 15.01 -29.70
C ARG A 183 3.96 13.79 -30.43
N ALA A 184 3.75 12.67 -29.74
CA ALA A 184 3.16 11.46 -30.34
C ALA A 184 1.63 11.45 -30.26
N ARG A 185 0.98 10.64 -31.09
CA ARG A 185 -0.46 10.38 -31.03
C ARG A 185 -0.74 9.02 -30.38
N VAL A 186 -1.69 8.99 -29.45
CA VAL A 186 -2.21 7.75 -28.87
C VAL A 186 -3.55 7.43 -29.53
N TYR A 187 -3.67 6.21 -30.04
CA TYR A 187 -4.91 5.63 -30.56
C TYR A 187 -5.32 4.47 -29.65
N VAL A 188 -6.61 4.27 -29.43
CA VAL A 188 -7.16 3.14 -28.66
C VAL A 188 -8.04 2.31 -29.58
N CYS A 189 -7.85 0.99 -29.56
CA CYS A 189 -8.60 0.00 -30.32
C CYS A 189 -8.98 -1.16 -29.39
N ASP A 190 -10.20 -1.66 -29.50
CA ASP A 190 -10.59 -2.95 -28.91
C ASP A 190 -10.42 -4.08 -29.94
N GLU A 191 -10.36 -5.32 -29.46
CA GLU A 191 -10.26 -6.54 -30.27
C GLU A 191 -11.33 -6.59 -31.38
N GLY A 192 -10.91 -6.82 -32.62
CA GLY A 192 -11.75 -6.86 -33.82
C GLY A 192 -11.87 -5.54 -34.60
N ALA A 193 -11.18 -4.48 -34.19
CA ALA A 193 -11.19 -3.15 -34.83
C ALA A 193 -9.83 -2.73 -35.45
N GLU A 194 -8.94 -3.67 -35.75
CA GLU A 194 -7.53 -3.43 -36.07
C GLU A 194 -7.25 -3.03 -37.53
N ARG A 195 -5.97 -2.73 -37.83
CA ARG A 195 -5.47 -2.39 -39.17
C ARG A 195 -4.14 -3.09 -39.45
N ASP A 196 -3.93 -3.51 -40.71
CA ASP A 196 -2.93 -4.53 -41.07
C ASP A 196 -1.46 -4.17 -40.82
N LYS A 197 -0.74 -5.00 -40.04
CA LYS A 197 0.56 -5.66 -40.37
C LYS A 197 1.07 -6.58 -39.24
N MET A 198 1.99 -7.51 -39.57
CA MET A 198 2.51 -8.60 -38.73
C MET A 198 3.91 -9.06 -39.21
N ILE A 199 4.75 -9.65 -38.33
CA ILE A 199 5.83 -10.67 -38.59
C ILE A 199 6.33 -11.26 -37.22
N GLU A 200 7.24 -12.26 -37.19
CA GLU A 200 7.23 -13.41 -36.24
C GLU A 200 8.65 -13.88 -35.71
N VAL A 201 8.71 -14.84 -34.76
CA VAL A 201 9.73 -15.94 -34.48
C VAL A 201 10.46 -15.98 -33.09
N SER A 202 10.77 -17.20 -32.57
CA SER A 202 11.26 -17.61 -31.20
C SER A 202 12.30 -18.79 -31.21
N ASN A 203 12.76 -19.58 -30.19
CA ASN A 203 12.54 -19.84 -28.73
C ASN A 203 13.67 -20.73 -28.07
N GLY A 204 13.68 -20.92 -26.72
CA GLY A 204 14.18 -22.12 -25.96
C GLY A 204 15.65 -22.18 -25.45
N SER A 205 16.16 -23.16 -24.65
CA SER A 205 15.60 -24.16 -23.68
C SER A 205 16.72 -25.03 -22.98
N GLY A 206 16.51 -25.65 -21.77
CA GLY A 206 17.29 -26.82 -21.24
C GLY A 206 17.88 -26.77 -19.79
N ASP A 207 18.07 -27.94 -19.11
CA ASP A 207 18.07 -28.09 -17.61
C ASP A 207 18.92 -29.26 -16.96
N MET A 208 18.87 -29.46 -15.61
CA MET A 208 19.34 -30.55 -14.68
C MET A 208 20.64 -30.34 -13.82
N ALA A 209 20.91 -31.00 -12.65
CA ALA A 209 20.15 -31.43 -11.42
C ALA A 209 21.00 -32.39 -10.49
N MET A 210 21.10 -32.19 -9.15
CA MET A 210 21.64 -33.14 -8.12
C MET A 210 21.30 -32.82 -6.63
N SER A 211 20.74 -33.82 -5.91
CA SER A 211 20.87 -34.19 -4.47
C SER A 211 20.90 -33.19 -3.26
N MET A 212 20.15 -33.57 -2.21
CA MET A 212 19.81 -32.85 -0.96
C MET A 212 20.60 -33.32 0.29
N VAL A 213 20.61 -32.55 1.39
CA VAL A 213 21.39 -32.84 2.63
C VAL A 213 20.57 -32.91 3.94
N ALA A 214 19.43 -32.20 4.05
CA ALA A 214 18.50 -32.28 5.18
C ALA A 214 17.05 -32.19 4.67
N ALA A 215 16.07 -32.72 5.42
CA ALA A 215 14.74 -33.01 4.87
C ALA A 215 13.65 -31.95 5.14
N GLU A 216 13.59 -31.35 6.34
CA GLU A 216 12.48 -30.48 6.74
C GLU A 216 12.87 -29.48 7.85
N ASN A 217 12.11 -28.40 7.97
CA ASN A 217 12.26 -27.31 8.94
C ASN A 217 11.34 -27.52 10.19
N PRO A 218 11.49 -26.80 11.31
CA PRO A 218 12.51 -25.78 11.63
C PRO A 218 13.83 -26.39 12.13
N PHE A 219 14.93 -25.75 11.76
CA PHE A 219 16.29 -26.17 12.11
C PHE A 219 16.69 -25.72 13.53
N SER A 220 17.76 -26.28 14.09
CA SER A 220 18.33 -25.77 15.36
C SER A 220 19.27 -24.60 15.10
N GLN A 221 19.21 -23.53 15.89
CA GLN A 221 20.22 -22.46 15.84
C GLN A 221 21.64 -23.01 16.06
N SER A 222 21.77 -24.12 16.81
CA SER A 222 23.04 -24.83 17.02
C SER A 222 23.54 -25.65 15.83
N ALA A 223 22.89 -25.56 14.66
CA ALA A 223 23.36 -26.15 13.41
C ALA A 223 24.13 -25.15 12.52
N LEU A 224 24.26 -23.90 12.96
CA LEU A 224 25.12 -22.89 12.36
C LEU A 224 26.40 -22.78 13.21
N GLU A 225 27.47 -23.42 12.77
CA GLU A 225 28.77 -23.38 13.45
C GLU A 225 29.59 -22.18 12.95
N SER A 226 30.07 -21.33 13.87
CA SER A 226 30.74 -20.06 13.54
C SER A 226 32.00 -20.21 12.65
N SER A 227 32.55 -21.42 12.55
CA SER A 227 33.69 -21.82 11.71
C SER A 227 33.37 -22.01 10.22
N ASP A 228 32.09 -22.05 9.83
CA ASP A 228 31.68 -22.57 8.52
C ASP A 228 30.69 -21.66 7.78
N CYS A 229 30.40 -21.99 6.51
CA CYS A 229 29.38 -21.32 5.70
C CYS A 229 28.27 -22.31 5.29
N PHE A 230 27.01 -21.94 5.52
CA PHE A 230 25.84 -22.81 5.34
C PHE A 230 24.89 -22.23 4.27
N ILE A 231 24.28 -23.09 3.46
CA ILE A 231 23.20 -22.71 2.55
C ILE A 231 21.87 -23.20 3.13
N LEU A 232 20.92 -22.28 3.31
CA LEU A 232 19.54 -22.59 3.67
C LEU A 232 18.69 -22.54 2.41
N ASP A 233 18.17 -23.70 2.03
CA ASP A 233 17.37 -23.86 0.82
C ASP A 233 15.90 -23.49 1.07
N HIS A 234 15.37 -22.61 0.24
CA HIS A 234 13.96 -22.24 0.16
C HIS A 234 13.54 -22.08 -1.32
N GLY A 235 14.27 -22.73 -2.24
CA GLY A 235 14.23 -22.43 -3.68
C GLY A 235 12.88 -22.73 -4.35
N SER A 236 12.03 -23.53 -3.72
CA SER A 236 10.62 -23.73 -4.08
C SER A 236 9.77 -22.45 -4.03
N ASP A 237 10.18 -21.47 -3.23
CA ASP A 237 9.60 -20.12 -3.12
C ASP A 237 10.55 -19.07 -3.76
N GLY A 238 11.38 -19.51 -4.72
CA GLY A 238 12.23 -18.63 -5.51
C GLY A 238 13.38 -17.95 -4.76
N LYS A 239 13.79 -18.44 -3.58
CA LYS A 239 14.85 -17.83 -2.74
C LYS A 239 15.78 -18.85 -2.09
N ILE A 240 17.05 -18.52 -1.93
CA ILE A 240 17.99 -19.24 -1.04
C ILE A 240 18.80 -18.24 -0.19
N PHE A 241 19.29 -18.70 0.95
CA PHE A 241 20.14 -17.91 1.84
C PHE A 241 21.51 -18.57 2.01
N VAL A 242 22.57 -17.77 2.16
CA VAL A 242 23.90 -18.24 2.56
C VAL A 242 24.32 -17.54 3.85
N TRP A 243 24.55 -18.30 4.91
CA TRP A 243 25.03 -17.79 6.19
C TRP A 243 26.55 -17.95 6.28
N LYS A 244 27.27 -16.87 6.60
CA LYS A 244 28.74 -16.82 6.72
C LYS A 244 29.14 -16.74 8.19
N GLY A 245 29.64 -17.85 8.74
CA GLY A 245 30.20 -17.89 10.10
C GLY A 245 31.29 -16.85 10.30
N LYS A 246 31.42 -16.35 11.53
CA LYS A 246 32.34 -15.28 11.94
C LYS A 246 33.81 -15.69 11.84
N GLU A 247 34.09 -16.97 12.07
CA GLU A 247 35.43 -17.57 12.13
C GLU A 247 35.76 -18.37 10.85
N ALA A 248 34.77 -18.56 9.95
CA ALA A 248 34.94 -19.12 8.61
C ALA A 248 36.04 -18.41 7.80
N ASN A 249 36.76 -19.17 6.97
CA ASN A 249 37.99 -18.64 6.37
C ASN A 249 37.74 -17.67 5.21
N LEU A 250 38.78 -16.90 4.86
CA LEU A 250 38.66 -15.80 3.91
C LEU A 250 38.36 -16.27 2.46
N GLU A 251 38.72 -17.51 2.12
CA GLU A 251 38.45 -18.06 0.78
C GLU A 251 37.00 -18.56 0.69
N GLU A 252 36.49 -19.28 1.69
CA GLU A 252 35.07 -19.66 1.80
C GLU A 252 34.13 -18.45 1.82
N ARG A 253 34.45 -17.44 2.64
CA ARG A 253 33.66 -16.20 2.74
C ARG A 253 33.60 -15.43 1.42
N LYS A 254 34.58 -15.59 0.54
CA LYS A 254 34.61 -15.01 -0.82
C LYS A 254 34.05 -15.95 -1.90
N ALA A 255 34.04 -17.26 -1.63
CA ALA A 255 33.39 -18.27 -2.48
C ALA A 255 31.86 -18.32 -2.29
N ALA A 256 31.29 -17.76 -1.22
CA ALA A 256 29.87 -17.84 -0.87
C ALA A 256 28.88 -17.56 -2.03
N MET A 257 29.11 -16.52 -2.84
CA MET A 257 28.27 -16.22 -4.02
C MET A 257 28.43 -17.27 -5.12
N LYS A 258 29.66 -17.73 -5.37
CA LYS A 258 29.93 -18.83 -6.32
C LYS A 258 29.27 -20.13 -5.87
N ALA A 259 29.32 -20.44 -4.57
CA ALA A 259 28.68 -21.60 -3.98
C ALA A 259 27.15 -21.55 -4.13
N ALA A 260 26.53 -20.38 -3.99
CA ALA A 260 25.10 -20.19 -4.26
C ALA A 260 24.74 -20.34 -5.75
N ASP A 261 25.53 -19.82 -6.68
CA ASP A 261 25.33 -20.02 -8.13
C ASP A 261 25.49 -21.50 -8.52
N GLU A 262 26.51 -22.18 -7.98
CA GLU A 262 26.69 -23.62 -8.16
C GLU A 262 25.54 -24.40 -7.51
N PHE A 263 25.01 -23.99 -6.35
CA PHE A 263 23.86 -24.61 -5.68
C PHE A 263 22.54 -24.43 -6.45
N ILE A 264 22.20 -23.23 -6.93
CA ILE A 264 21.00 -22.98 -7.77
C ILE A 264 21.05 -23.86 -9.02
N LYS A 265 22.18 -23.83 -9.74
CA LYS A 265 22.39 -24.66 -10.94
C LYS A 265 22.35 -26.16 -10.62
N LYS A 266 22.84 -26.57 -9.44
CA LYS A 266 22.81 -27.95 -8.97
C LYS A 266 21.41 -28.41 -8.61
N MET A 267 20.58 -27.59 -7.97
CA MET A 267 19.22 -27.97 -7.57
C MET A 267 18.19 -27.84 -8.71
N GLY A 268 18.55 -27.24 -9.85
CA GLY A 268 17.63 -27.02 -10.97
C GLY A 268 16.68 -25.83 -10.75
N TYR A 269 17.01 -24.93 -9.82
CA TYR A 269 16.19 -23.75 -9.57
C TYR A 269 16.34 -22.71 -10.70
N PRO A 270 15.30 -21.91 -10.99
CA PRO A 270 15.35 -20.90 -12.04
C PRO A 270 16.55 -19.94 -11.90
N LYS A 271 17.11 -19.50 -13.04
CA LYS A 271 18.22 -18.52 -13.08
C LYS A 271 17.87 -17.11 -12.54
N HIS A 272 16.69 -16.94 -11.94
CA HIS A 272 16.22 -15.73 -11.26
C HIS A 272 15.95 -15.95 -9.76
N THR A 273 16.20 -17.15 -9.22
CA THR A 273 16.10 -17.44 -7.79
C THR A 273 16.98 -16.48 -6.99
N GLN A 274 16.37 -15.78 -6.04
CA GLN A 274 17.00 -14.74 -5.23
C GLN A 274 18.02 -15.35 -4.29
N VAL A 275 19.19 -14.71 -4.16
CA VAL A 275 20.25 -15.13 -3.23
C VAL A 275 20.47 -14.03 -2.20
N GLN A 276 20.36 -14.36 -0.91
CA GLN A 276 20.68 -13.44 0.18
C GLN A 276 21.85 -13.98 1.01
N ILE A 277 22.96 -13.21 1.09
CA ILE A 277 24.15 -13.62 1.84
C ILE A 277 24.23 -12.83 3.16
N LEU A 278 24.23 -13.55 4.28
CA LEU A 278 24.12 -13.02 5.64
C LEU A 278 25.39 -13.36 6.44
N PRO A 279 26.00 -12.40 7.16
CA PRO A 279 27.03 -12.72 8.15
C PRO A 279 26.40 -13.18 9.48
N GLU A 280 27.14 -13.97 10.26
CA GLU A 280 26.82 -14.25 11.67
C GLU A 280 26.59 -12.95 12.47
N MET A 281 25.52 -12.92 13.26
CA MET A 281 24.96 -11.74 13.97
C MET A 281 24.34 -10.66 13.06
N GLY A 282 24.27 -10.88 11.74
CA GLY A 282 23.63 -10.00 10.75
C GLY A 282 22.41 -10.62 10.08
N GLU A 283 21.76 -11.60 10.71
CA GLU A 283 20.67 -12.36 10.10
C GLU A 283 19.34 -11.60 10.12
N THR A 284 18.60 -11.65 9.01
CA THR A 284 17.27 -11.04 8.90
C THR A 284 16.20 -11.89 9.60
N PRO A 285 15.05 -11.33 10.00
CA PRO A 285 13.93 -12.12 10.54
C PRO A 285 13.47 -13.22 9.59
N LEU A 286 13.49 -12.95 8.28
CA LEU A 286 13.14 -13.92 7.22
C LEU A 286 14.11 -15.11 7.17
N PHE A 287 15.34 -14.98 7.68
CA PHE A 287 16.24 -16.11 7.89
C PHE A 287 16.03 -16.75 9.27
N LYS A 288 15.95 -15.94 10.33
CA LYS A 288 15.79 -16.41 11.72
C LYS A 288 14.50 -17.25 11.92
N GLN A 289 13.44 -16.99 11.16
CA GLN A 289 12.17 -17.75 11.20
C GLN A 289 12.33 -19.26 10.93
N PHE A 290 13.35 -19.66 10.16
CA PHE A 290 13.59 -21.07 9.84
C PHE A 290 14.22 -21.86 10.99
N PHE A 291 14.58 -21.19 12.09
CA PHE A 291 15.29 -21.76 13.23
C PHE A 291 14.44 -21.73 14.51
N LYS A 292 14.36 -22.87 15.18
CA LYS A 292 13.58 -23.04 16.40
C LYS A 292 14.22 -22.29 17.57
N ASN A 293 13.45 -21.41 18.21
CA ASN A 293 13.82 -20.67 19.42
C ASN A 293 15.11 -19.81 19.27
N TRP A 294 15.29 -19.14 18.13
CA TRP A 294 16.45 -18.24 17.92
C TRP A 294 16.60 -17.23 19.07
N ARG A 295 17.82 -17.07 19.59
CA ARG A 295 18.16 -16.06 20.60
C ARG A 295 19.39 -15.25 20.17
N ASP A 296 19.29 -13.94 20.31
CA ASP A 296 20.43 -13.03 20.18
C ASP A 296 21.12 -12.89 21.55
N LYS A 297 22.45 -12.85 21.56
CA LYS A 297 23.27 -13.26 22.72
C LYS A 297 23.27 -12.30 23.92
N ASP A 298 22.75 -11.08 23.75
CA ASP A 298 22.89 -9.96 24.70
C ASP A 298 21.53 -9.31 25.10
N GLN A 299 20.41 -10.02 24.95
CA GLN A 299 19.07 -9.48 25.19
C GLN A 299 18.71 -9.43 26.69
N THR A 300 18.29 -8.25 27.19
CA THR A 300 17.83 -8.01 28.57
C THR A 300 16.49 -7.25 28.61
N GLU A 301 15.79 -7.30 29.74
CA GLU A 301 14.42 -6.77 29.87
C GLU A 301 14.37 -5.23 29.92
N GLY A 302 13.67 -4.62 28.97
CA GLY A 302 13.35 -3.18 28.97
C GLY A 302 13.09 -2.60 27.58
N LEU A 303 12.09 -1.72 27.47
CA LEU A 303 11.78 -0.85 26.32
C LEU A 303 12.08 -1.38 24.90
N GLY A 304 11.23 -2.30 24.44
CA GLY A 304 10.73 -2.36 23.06
C GLY A 304 11.74 -2.20 21.91
N VAL A 305 12.46 -3.29 21.58
CA VAL A 305 13.15 -3.43 20.29
C VAL A 305 12.56 -4.62 19.53
N ALA A 306 11.68 -4.34 18.59
CA ALA A 306 11.35 -5.23 17.48
C ALA A 306 12.12 -4.77 16.23
N TYR A 307 12.63 -5.71 15.44
CA TYR A 307 13.24 -5.41 14.15
C TYR A 307 12.16 -4.92 13.15
N VAL A 308 12.49 -3.92 12.34
CA VAL A 308 11.55 -3.29 11.40
C VAL A 308 11.61 -4.00 10.04
N SER A 309 10.46 -4.47 9.54
CA SER A 309 10.38 -5.09 8.20
C SER A 309 10.77 -4.11 7.08
N ASN A 310 11.14 -4.64 5.92
CA ASN A 310 11.98 -3.95 4.93
C ASN A 310 11.26 -2.91 4.04
N SER A 311 10.39 -2.10 4.65
CA SER A 311 9.69 -0.97 4.04
C SER A 311 9.81 0.34 4.84
N ILE A 312 10.35 0.33 6.06
CA ILE A 312 10.48 1.54 6.92
C ILE A 312 11.90 1.66 7.52
N ALA A 313 12.93 1.56 6.68
CA ALA A 313 14.32 1.77 7.07
C ALA A 313 14.62 3.27 7.30
N LYS A 314 14.35 3.74 8.52
CA LYS A 314 14.34 5.15 8.97
C LYS A 314 13.16 5.97 8.46
N ILE A 315 12.11 5.97 9.26
CA ILE A 315 11.72 7.26 9.81
C ILE A 315 11.83 7.13 11.33
N ALA A 316 12.39 8.13 12.02
CA ALA A 316 12.27 8.18 13.47
C ALA A 316 10.80 8.43 13.77
N LYS A 317 10.15 7.64 14.65
CA LYS A 317 8.76 7.91 15.06
C LYS A 317 8.72 9.29 15.73
N VAL A 318 8.33 10.31 14.95
CA VAL A 318 8.08 11.66 15.44
C VAL A 318 6.65 11.64 15.96
N SER A 319 6.48 11.80 17.26
CA SER A 319 5.17 12.07 17.86
C SER A 319 4.54 13.25 17.15
N PHE A 320 3.27 13.14 16.75
CA PHE A 320 2.56 14.24 16.11
C PHE A 320 2.56 15.47 17.03
N ASP A 321 3.05 16.59 16.50
CA ASP A 321 3.04 17.89 17.15
C ASP A 321 2.78 18.97 16.09
N ALA A 322 1.54 19.48 16.07
CA ALA A 322 1.12 20.50 15.12
C ALA A 322 1.94 21.80 15.22
N ALA A 323 2.61 22.07 16.35
CA ALA A 323 3.44 23.26 16.52
C ALA A 323 4.78 23.18 15.76
N THR A 324 5.34 21.98 15.56
CA THR A 324 6.62 21.78 14.85
C THR A 324 6.49 21.06 13.49
N LEU A 325 5.28 20.68 13.10
CA LEU A 325 4.96 19.98 11.85
C LEU A 325 5.43 20.72 10.58
N HIS A 326 5.31 22.05 10.52
CA HIS A 326 5.66 22.87 9.35
C HIS A 326 7.18 22.97 9.09
N ASP A 327 7.98 22.65 10.10
CA ASP A 327 9.45 22.57 10.05
C ASP A 327 9.95 21.12 9.87
N SER A 328 9.05 20.12 9.87
CA SER A 328 9.39 18.70 9.98
C SER A 328 8.83 17.84 8.83
N PRO A 329 9.52 17.76 7.68
CA PRO A 329 9.15 16.87 6.58
C PRO A 329 9.02 15.40 7.00
N ALA A 330 9.78 14.97 8.01
CA ALA A 330 9.72 13.62 8.57
C ALA A 330 8.47 13.37 9.45
N MET A 331 7.89 14.40 10.05
CA MET A 331 6.57 14.29 10.69
C MET A 331 5.47 14.26 9.63
N ALA A 332 5.54 15.16 8.65
CA ALA A 332 4.58 15.26 7.55
C ALA A 332 4.42 13.94 6.78
N ALA A 333 5.53 13.32 6.39
CA ALA A 333 5.54 12.04 5.66
C ALA A 333 5.09 10.83 6.50
N GLN A 334 5.14 10.88 7.84
CA GLN A 334 4.69 9.77 8.70
C GLN A 334 3.20 9.78 8.98
N HIS A 335 2.62 10.96 9.15
CA HIS A 335 1.20 11.10 9.51
C HIS A 335 0.32 11.43 8.30
N GLY A 336 0.91 11.63 7.12
CA GLY A 336 0.20 12.05 5.91
C GLY A 336 -0.30 13.49 5.97
N MET A 337 0.41 14.35 6.70
CA MET A 337 0.00 15.69 7.11
C MET A 337 0.92 16.75 6.49
N VAL A 338 0.51 17.42 5.41
CA VAL A 338 1.41 18.34 4.67
C VAL A 338 1.72 19.60 5.48
N ASP A 339 0.72 20.15 6.16
CA ASP A 339 0.88 21.03 7.32
C ASP A 339 -0.22 20.76 8.38
N SER A 340 -0.52 21.74 9.25
CA SER A 340 -1.48 21.61 10.35
C SER A 340 -2.95 21.84 9.96
N GLY A 341 -3.29 21.99 8.67
CA GLY A 341 -4.66 22.21 8.19
C GLY A 341 -5.20 23.64 8.40
N ASN A 342 -4.36 24.57 8.86
CA ASN A 342 -4.76 25.94 9.24
C ASN A 342 -4.74 26.98 8.11
N GLY A 343 -4.21 26.61 6.94
CA GLY A 343 -4.10 27.46 5.76
C GLY A 343 -5.44 27.93 5.19
N GLU A 344 -5.36 28.78 4.17
CA GLU A 344 -6.54 29.23 3.43
C GLU A 344 -7.14 28.07 2.62
N LYS A 345 -8.47 28.01 2.59
CA LYS A 345 -9.21 27.03 1.79
C LYS A 345 -10.44 27.66 1.15
N GLN A 346 -10.77 27.16 -0.03
CA GLN A 346 -12.05 27.36 -0.68
C GLN A 346 -12.66 25.98 -0.92
N ILE A 347 -13.96 25.86 -0.65
CA ILE A 347 -14.72 24.63 -0.85
C ILE A 347 -15.84 24.93 -1.84
N TRP A 348 -15.93 24.13 -2.91
CA TRP A 348 -17.03 24.15 -3.84
C TRP A 348 -17.76 22.81 -3.79
N ARG A 349 -19.08 22.85 -3.79
CA ARG A 349 -19.94 21.74 -4.17
C ARG A 349 -20.03 21.72 -5.69
N ILE A 350 -20.15 20.53 -6.27
CA ILE A 350 -20.48 20.36 -7.69
C ILE A 350 -22.01 20.35 -7.82
N GLU A 351 -22.51 21.14 -8.76
CA GLU A 351 -23.93 21.12 -9.15
C GLU A 351 -23.99 20.97 -10.67
N GLY A 352 -24.27 19.75 -11.13
CA GLY A 352 -24.16 19.34 -12.54
C GLY A 352 -22.76 19.59 -13.11
N SER A 353 -22.61 20.68 -13.88
CA SER A 353 -21.35 21.04 -14.55
C SER A 353 -20.54 22.16 -13.88
N ASP A 354 -21.01 22.76 -12.79
CA ASP A 354 -20.44 23.99 -12.22
C ASP A 354 -19.92 23.84 -10.78
N LYS A 355 -18.99 24.74 -10.40
CA LYS A 355 -18.40 24.86 -9.05
C LYS A 355 -19.18 25.91 -8.24
N VAL A 356 -20.01 25.49 -7.29
CA VAL A 356 -20.79 26.39 -6.40
C VAL A 356 -20.09 26.50 -5.04
N GLU A 357 -19.74 27.71 -4.62
CA GLU A 357 -18.97 27.95 -3.38
C GLU A 357 -19.85 27.62 -2.15
N VAL A 358 -19.30 26.81 -1.23
CA VAL A 358 -19.98 26.37 -0.01
C VAL A 358 -19.92 27.48 1.05
N ASP A 359 -21.00 27.64 1.83
CA ASP A 359 -21.03 28.63 2.91
C ASP A 359 -19.88 28.39 3.92
N PRO A 360 -19.04 29.39 4.22
CA PRO A 360 -17.93 29.22 5.16
C PRO A 360 -18.33 28.80 6.59
N SER A 361 -19.61 28.90 6.96
CA SER A 361 -20.15 28.39 8.22
C SER A 361 -20.46 26.89 8.22
N THR A 362 -20.62 26.26 7.05
CA THR A 362 -20.81 24.80 6.92
C THR A 362 -19.52 24.05 6.52
N HIS A 363 -18.42 24.76 6.26
CA HIS A 363 -17.09 24.19 6.04
C HIS A 363 -16.72 23.11 7.09
N GLY A 364 -16.57 21.86 6.65
CA GLY A 364 -16.34 20.70 7.51
C GLY A 364 -17.50 19.71 7.54
N GLN A 365 -18.66 20.11 7.03
CA GLN A 365 -19.84 19.26 6.82
C GLN A 365 -19.92 18.83 5.34
N PHE A 366 -20.06 17.53 5.11
CA PHE A 366 -20.12 16.91 3.79
C PHE A 366 -21.33 15.98 3.72
N TYR A 367 -22.00 15.94 2.57
CA TYR A 367 -23.21 15.16 2.34
C TYR A 367 -22.92 14.09 1.29
N GLY A 368 -23.35 12.85 1.55
CA GLY A 368 -23.05 11.73 0.66
C GLY A 368 -23.68 11.81 -0.73
N GLY A 369 -24.72 12.62 -0.93
CA GLY A 369 -25.30 12.87 -2.25
C GLY A 369 -24.60 13.97 -3.07
N ASP A 370 -23.55 14.60 -2.54
CA ASP A 370 -22.82 15.69 -3.20
C ASP A 370 -21.36 15.27 -3.51
N SER A 371 -20.80 15.84 -4.57
CA SER A 371 -19.35 15.84 -4.82
C SER A 371 -18.76 17.24 -4.55
N TYR A 372 -17.53 17.32 -4.06
CA TYR A 372 -16.89 18.57 -3.63
C TYR A 372 -15.45 18.70 -4.14
N ILE A 373 -15.05 19.94 -4.44
CA ILE A 373 -13.66 20.34 -4.69
C ILE A 373 -13.20 21.24 -3.55
N ILE A 374 -12.04 20.95 -2.96
CA ILE A 374 -11.40 21.76 -1.94
C ILE A 374 -10.02 22.18 -2.43
N LEU A 375 -9.83 23.48 -2.66
CA LEU A 375 -8.50 24.07 -2.86
C LEU A 375 -7.95 24.46 -1.50
N TYR A 376 -6.75 23.98 -1.16
CA TYR A 376 -6.05 24.27 0.09
C TYR A 376 -4.65 24.85 -0.15
N ASN A 377 -4.36 25.99 0.50
CA ASN A 377 -3.10 26.72 0.40
C ASN A 377 -2.17 26.37 1.57
N TYR A 378 -1.33 25.35 1.39
CA TYR A 378 -0.42 24.87 2.43
C TYR A 378 0.91 25.63 2.46
N HIS A 379 1.55 25.66 3.64
CA HIS A 379 2.87 26.25 3.84
C HIS A 379 3.79 25.28 4.57
N HIS A 380 4.87 24.83 3.91
CA HIS A 380 5.83 23.88 4.46
C HIS A 380 7.26 24.28 4.12
N GLY A 381 8.17 24.31 5.10
CA GLY A 381 9.60 24.61 4.89
C GLY A 381 9.88 25.93 4.16
N GLY A 382 9.05 26.96 4.36
CA GLY A 382 9.17 28.26 3.69
C GLY A 382 8.72 28.29 2.22
N ARG A 383 8.05 27.24 1.73
CA ARG A 383 7.38 27.22 0.41
C ARG A 383 5.87 27.21 0.60
N GLN A 384 5.17 27.97 -0.24
CA GLN A 384 3.73 27.88 -0.42
C GLN A 384 3.43 26.85 -1.51
N GLY A 385 2.33 26.11 -1.37
CA GLY A 385 1.83 25.17 -2.37
C GLY A 385 0.32 25.01 -2.29
N HIS A 386 -0.23 24.25 -3.23
CA HIS A 386 -1.67 24.04 -3.35
C HIS A 386 -2.00 22.54 -3.35
N ILE A 387 -3.12 22.16 -2.75
CA ILE A 387 -3.72 20.81 -2.85
C ILE A 387 -5.15 20.98 -3.34
N ILE A 388 -5.55 20.16 -4.32
CA ILE A 388 -6.93 20.07 -4.81
C ILE A 388 -7.47 18.71 -4.37
N TYR A 389 -8.28 18.68 -3.31
CA TYR A 389 -9.05 17.48 -2.99
C TYR A 389 -10.33 17.44 -3.84
N MET A 390 -10.60 16.28 -4.43
CA MET A 390 -11.87 15.95 -5.08
C MET A 390 -12.54 14.89 -4.21
N TRP A 391 -13.44 15.31 -3.31
CA TRP A 391 -14.19 14.42 -2.41
C TRP A 391 -15.49 13.99 -3.09
N GLN A 392 -15.77 12.70 -3.06
CA GLN A 392 -16.90 12.09 -3.76
C GLN A 392 -17.75 11.29 -2.77
N GLY A 393 -18.99 11.74 -2.58
CA GLY A 393 -19.97 11.08 -1.72
C GLY A 393 -20.42 9.72 -2.26
N SER A 394 -20.86 8.83 -1.36
CA SER A 394 -21.28 7.46 -1.72
C SER A 394 -22.56 7.41 -2.57
N ASP A 395 -23.36 8.46 -2.50
CA ASP A 395 -24.70 8.58 -3.09
C ASP A 395 -24.74 9.73 -4.12
N SER A 396 -23.57 10.28 -4.50
CA SER A 396 -23.43 11.39 -5.46
C SER A 396 -23.51 10.87 -6.89
N SER A 397 -24.21 11.60 -7.76
CA SER A 397 -24.50 11.13 -9.12
C SER A 397 -23.24 11.03 -10.00
N GLN A 398 -23.26 10.11 -10.97
CA GLN A 398 -22.10 9.80 -11.79
C GLN A 398 -21.64 10.97 -12.69
N ASP A 399 -22.56 11.87 -13.06
CA ASP A 399 -22.24 13.10 -13.80
C ASP A 399 -21.48 14.10 -12.92
N GLU A 400 -21.84 14.25 -11.64
CA GLU A 400 -21.15 15.14 -10.69
C GLU A 400 -19.82 14.56 -10.20
N ILE A 401 -19.76 13.23 -9.99
CA ILE A 401 -18.50 12.50 -9.78
C ILE A 401 -17.57 12.72 -10.99
N GLY A 402 -18.09 12.66 -12.21
CA GLY A 402 -17.35 12.97 -13.44
C GLY A 402 -16.91 14.44 -13.53
N ALA A 403 -17.83 15.37 -13.26
CA ALA A 403 -17.58 16.80 -13.29
C ALA A 403 -16.58 17.23 -12.21
N SER A 404 -16.59 16.65 -11.01
CA SER A 404 -15.60 16.92 -9.96
C SER A 404 -14.16 16.65 -10.43
N ALA A 405 -13.95 15.58 -11.21
CA ALA A 405 -12.65 15.25 -11.78
C ALA A 405 -12.26 16.20 -12.94
N ILE A 406 -13.22 16.61 -13.77
CA ILE A 406 -13.00 17.57 -14.87
C ILE A 406 -12.68 18.97 -14.32
N LEU A 407 -13.50 19.47 -13.41
CA LEU A 407 -13.40 20.79 -12.79
C LEU A 407 -12.19 20.90 -11.85
N GLY A 408 -11.77 19.78 -11.25
CA GLY A 408 -10.53 19.67 -10.48
C GLY A 408 -9.28 19.76 -11.36
N ALA A 409 -9.27 19.05 -12.50
CA ALA A 409 -8.19 19.17 -13.48
C ALA A 409 -8.14 20.56 -14.16
N GLN A 410 -9.30 21.18 -14.43
CA GLN A 410 -9.35 22.56 -14.92
C GLN A 410 -8.80 23.56 -13.90
N LEU A 411 -9.10 23.37 -12.60
CA LEU A 411 -8.54 24.20 -11.54
C LEU A 411 -7.02 24.02 -11.39
N ASP A 412 -6.50 22.83 -11.67
CA ASP A 412 -5.06 22.56 -11.73
C ASP A 412 -4.40 23.30 -12.91
N ASP A 413 -4.98 23.23 -14.11
CA ASP A 413 -4.54 23.98 -15.30
C ASP A 413 -4.61 25.51 -15.07
N GLU A 414 -5.69 26.02 -14.46
CA GLU A 414 -5.87 27.43 -14.06
C GLU A 414 -4.77 27.92 -13.10
N LEU A 415 -4.29 27.03 -12.22
CA LEU A 415 -3.18 27.26 -11.29
C LEU A 415 -1.80 26.85 -11.86
N GLY A 416 -1.72 26.51 -13.15
CA GLY A 416 -0.49 26.26 -13.89
C GLY A 416 0.11 24.86 -13.74
N GLY A 417 -0.68 23.85 -13.34
CA GLY A 417 -0.26 22.44 -13.20
C GLY A 417 0.72 22.20 -12.05
N GLY A 418 0.72 23.09 -11.05
CA GLY A 418 1.52 23.00 -9.82
C GLY A 418 0.83 22.39 -8.59
N PRO A 419 -0.51 22.47 -8.42
CA PRO A 419 -1.19 21.82 -7.30
C PRO A 419 -1.04 20.29 -7.21
N VAL A 420 -1.22 19.76 -6.01
CA VAL A 420 -1.31 18.31 -5.77
C VAL A 420 -2.78 17.89 -5.85
N GLN A 421 -3.15 17.15 -6.90
CA GLN A 421 -4.51 16.60 -7.06
C GLN A 421 -4.69 15.32 -6.21
N VAL A 422 -5.75 15.25 -5.40
CA VAL A 422 -6.07 14.09 -4.54
C VAL A 422 -7.55 13.73 -4.65
N ARG A 423 -7.86 12.58 -5.28
CA ARG A 423 -9.21 12.00 -5.23
C ARG A 423 -9.44 11.34 -3.87
N VAL A 424 -10.59 11.62 -3.27
CA VAL A 424 -11.05 11.04 -2.00
C VAL A 424 -12.46 10.50 -2.20
N VAL A 425 -12.73 9.30 -1.70
CA VAL A 425 -14.08 8.72 -1.62
C VAL A 425 -14.53 8.80 -0.17
N GLN A 426 -15.83 9.00 0.05
CA GLN A 426 -16.46 8.99 1.37
C GLN A 426 -15.98 7.81 2.24
N GLY A 427 -15.57 8.09 3.47
CA GLY A 427 -15.05 7.09 4.41
C GLY A 427 -13.55 6.77 4.24
N LYS A 428 -12.92 7.17 3.13
CA LYS A 428 -11.46 7.04 2.88
C LYS A 428 -10.72 8.38 2.99
N GLU A 429 -11.21 9.30 3.82
CA GLU A 429 -10.58 10.62 4.02
C GLU A 429 -9.16 10.54 4.60
N PRO A 430 -8.15 11.18 3.98
CA PRO A 430 -6.81 11.25 4.55
C PRO A 430 -6.75 12.18 5.76
N ALA A 431 -5.86 11.91 6.71
CA ALA A 431 -5.73 12.66 7.97
C ALA A 431 -5.61 14.18 7.77
N HIS A 432 -4.91 14.63 6.72
CA HIS A 432 -4.78 16.05 6.38
C HIS A 432 -6.07 16.70 5.89
N LEU A 433 -6.97 15.96 5.22
CA LEU A 433 -8.28 16.49 4.86
C LEU A 433 -9.11 16.72 6.13
N MET A 434 -9.08 15.77 7.07
CA MET A 434 -9.76 15.90 8.37
C MET A 434 -9.22 17.07 9.20
N SER A 435 -7.92 17.40 9.09
CA SER A 435 -7.32 18.49 9.86
C SER A 435 -7.69 19.90 9.38
N LEU A 436 -8.22 20.05 8.15
CA LEU A 436 -8.53 21.35 7.56
C LEU A 436 -9.57 22.16 8.37
N PHE A 437 -10.33 21.52 9.25
CA PHE A 437 -11.45 22.12 9.98
C PHE A 437 -11.05 22.65 11.37
N ARG A 438 -9.78 23.02 11.55
CA ARG A 438 -9.24 23.73 12.73
C ARG A 438 -9.52 23.02 14.07
N GLY A 439 -9.55 21.70 14.03
CA GLY A 439 -9.82 20.85 15.20
C GLY A 439 -11.30 20.64 15.53
N GLN A 440 -12.24 21.13 14.73
CA GLN A 440 -13.62 20.62 14.69
C GLN A 440 -13.65 19.26 13.96
N PRO A 441 -14.63 18.37 14.24
CA PRO A 441 -14.78 17.12 13.49
C PRO A 441 -15.14 17.37 12.03
N MET A 442 -14.61 16.55 11.13
CA MET A 442 -15.18 16.42 9.79
C MET A 442 -16.49 15.63 9.90
N VAL A 443 -17.62 16.24 9.54
CA VAL A 443 -18.95 15.63 9.62
C VAL A 443 -19.35 15.13 8.25
N VAL A 444 -19.72 13.85 8.15
CA VAL A 444 -20.11 13.18 6.90
C VAL A 444 -21.50 12.59 7.08
N TYR A 445 -22.48 13.19 6.42
CA TYR A 445 -23.87 12.71 6.43
C TYR A 445 -24.07 11.59 5.40
N LYS A 446 -24.85 10.56 5.74
CA LYS A 446 -25.23 9.51 4.78
C LYS A 446 -26.27 10.07 3.81
N GLY A 447 -25.89 10.21 2.55
CA GLY A 447 -26.72 10.79 1.50
C GLY A 447 -27.08 12.26 1.75
N GLY A 448 -28.23 12.67 1.20
CA GLY A 448 -28.71 14.05 1.24
C GLY A 448 -27.84 15.02 0.43
N THR A 449 -28.20 16.31 0.46
CA THR A 449 -27.45 17.37 -0.21
C THR A 449 -27.46 18.64 0.63
N SER A 450 -26.41 19.45 0.47
CA SER A 450 -26.30 20.80 1.00
C SER A 450 -26.88 21.89 0.07
N ARG A 451 -27.43 21.52 -1.10
CA ARG A 451 -28.03 22.44 -2.10
C ARG A 451 -29.19 23.27 -1.57
N ASP A 452 -29.17 24.57 -1.84
CA ASP A 452 -30.22 25.50 -1.45
C ASP A 452 -31.53 25.20 -2.20
N GLY A 453 -32.53 24.71 -1.45
CA GLY A 453 -33.84 24.32 -1.96
C GLY A 453 -34.08 22.81 -2.05
N ASP A 454 -33.01 22.02 -2.23
CA ASP A 454 -33.07 20.55 -2.36
C ASP A 454 -32.65 19.81 -1.08
N GLN A 455 -32.24 20.54 -0.03
CA GLN A 455 -31.96 20.02 1.32
C GLN A 455 -33.14 19.15 1.83
N SER A 456 -32.90 17.85 1.99
CA SER A 456 -33.85 16.94 2.62
C SER A 456 -34.01 17.24 4.11
N ALA A 457 -35.22 17.08 4.65
CA ALA A 457 -35.47 17.24 6.07
C ALA A 457 -34.66 16.18 6.85
N PRO A 458 -33.79 16.55 7.81
CA PRO A 458 -33.06 15.59 8.61
C PRO A 458 -34.01 14.66 9.37
N ALA A 459 -33.63 13.38 9.52
CA ALA A 459 -34.39 12.43 10.32
C ALA A 459 -34.56 12.94 11.76
N GLU A 460 -35.78 12.77 12.30
CA GLU A 460 -36.15 13.21 13.66
C GLU A 460 -35.21 12.65 14.74
N THR A 461 -34.79 11.40 14.57
CA THR A 461 -33.73 10.75 15.35
C THR A 461 -32.54 10.43 14.46
N ARG A 462 -31.33 10.80 14.90
CA ARG A 462 -30.05 10.49 14.23
C ARG A 462 -29.02 10.05 15.25
N LEU A 463 -28.19 9.08 14.92
CA LEU A 463 -27.04 8.66 15.72
C LEU A 463 -25.77 8.91 14.90
N PHE A 464 -24.80 9.62 15.47
CA PHE A 464 -23.47 9.80 14.87
C PHE A 464 -22.42 8.97 15.61
N GLN A 465 -21.57 8.27 14.87
CA GLN A 465 -20.35 7.64 15.38
C GLN A 465 -19.18 8.61 15.21
N VAL A 466 -18.50 8.95 16.31
CA VAL A 466 -17.34 9.86 16.34
C VAL A 466 -16.08 9.07 16.70
N ARG A 467 -15.11 9.04 15.77
CA ARG A 467 -13.83 8.34 15.92
C ARG A 467 -12.67 9.30 15.65
N SER A 468 -11.56 9.15 16.39
CA SER A 468 -10.31 9.88 16.15
C SER A 468 -9.30 9.06 15.35
N ASN A 469 -8.48 9.72 14.54
CA ASN A 469 -7.36 9.12 13.84
C ASN A 469 -6.03 9.29 14.63
N SER A 470 -4.92 8.75 14.11
CA SER A 470 -3.60 8.81 14.75
C SER A 470 -3.00 10.22 14.90
N ALA A 471 -3.50 11.21 14.14
CA ALA A 471 -3.15 12.62 14.27
C ALA A 471 -4.09 13.39 15.23
N GLY A 472 -5.03 12.69 15.89
CA GLY A 472 -6.01 13.28 16.81
C GLY A 472 -7.14 14.06 16.13
N CYS A 473 -7.26 13.99 14.80
CA CYS A 473 -8.38 14.59 14.08
C CYS A 473 -9.60 13.66 14.19
N THR A 474 -10.80 14.23 14.33
CA THR A 474 -12.05 13.48 14.51
C THR A 474 -12.91 13.48 13.24
N ARG A 475 -13.61 12.37 12.99
CA ARG A 475 -14.65 12.26 11.95
C ARG A 475 -15.94 11.79 12.60
N ALA A 476 -17.05 12.42 12.25
CA ALA A 476 -18.40 12.07 12.66
C ALA A 476 -19.18 11.55 11.45
N VAL A 477 -19.80 10.37 11.55
CA VAL A 477 -20.56 9.73 10.46
C VAL A 477 -21.90 9.24 10.99
N ASP A 478 -22.97 9.33 10.20
CA ASP A 478 -24.27 8.71 10.54
C ASP A 478 -24.14 7.20 10.80
N ALA A 479 -24.94 6.69 11.74
CA ALA A 479 -24.88 5.34 12.27
C ALA A 479 -26.26 4.87 12.79
N VAL A 480 -26.37 3.59 13.13
CA VAL A 480 -27.54 2.98 13.80
C VAL A 480 -27.14 2.27 15.10
N SER A 481 -28.11 1.86 15.91
CA SER A 481 -27.91 1.31 17.26
C SER A 481 -26.98 0.08 17.32
N SER A 482 -26.86 -0.68 16.23
CA SER A 482 -25.94 -1.83 16.14
C SER A 482 -24.48 -1.48 15.85
N ASN A 483 -24.17 -0.23 15.46
CA ASN A 483 -22.79 0.24 15.26
C ASN A 483 -22.08 0.59 16.58
N LEU A 484 -22.81 0.67 17.71
CA LEU A 484 -22.25 1.05 19.01
C LEU A 484 -20.99 0.22 19.36
N ASN A 485 -19.97 0.89 19.86
CA ASN A 485 -18.65 0.31 20.09
C ASN A 485 -17.97 0.98 21.29
N SER A 486 -17.52 0.21 22.28
CA SER A 486 -16.81 0.74 23.46
C SER A 486 -15.61 1.64 23.15
N ASN A 487 -14.99 1.52 21.97
CA ASN A 487 -13.83 2.34 21.60
C ASN A 487 -14.17 3.76 21.12
N ASP A 488 -15.40 4.00 20.68
CA ASP A 488 -15.77 5.24 20.01
C ASP A 488 -16.77 6.05 20.87
N ALA A 489 -16.89 7.36 20.62
CA ALA A 489 -17.96 8.17 21.20
C ALA A 489 -19.10 8.36 20.19
N PHE A 490 -20.32 8.59 20.67
CA PHE A 490 -21.51 8.71 19.83
C PHE A 490 -22.39 9.88 20.26
N LEU A 491 -23.05 10.54 19.29
CA LEU A 491 -24.10 11.53 19.56
C LEU A 491 -25.45 11.00 19.06
N LEU A 492 -26.37 10.72 19.97
CA LEU A 492 -27.77 10.48 19.65
C LEU A 492 -28.54 11.80 19.74
N VAL A 493 -29.14 12.22 18.63
CA VAL A 493 -30.05 13.36 18.53
C VAL A 493 -31.47 12.83 18.39
N THR A 494 -32.42 13.39 19.13
CA THR A 494 -33.86 13.07 19.07
C THR A 494 -34.68 14.36 19.16
N PRO A 495 -36.00 14.36 18.88
CA PRO A 495 -36.84 15.56 19.01
C PRO A 495 -37.01 16.06 20.45
N ALA A 496 -36.70 15.25 21.46
CA ALA A 496 -36.89 15.56 22.87
C ALA A 496 -35.60 15.91 23.62
N ALA A 497 -34.48 15.26 23.25
CA ALA A 497 -33.19 15.39 23.92
C ALA A 497 -32.02 14.98 22.99
N SER A 498 -30.80 15.35 23.37
CA SER A 498 -29.57 14.80 22.79
C SER A 498 -28.71 14.13 23.86
N PHE A 499 -28.01 13.06 23.48
CA PHE A 499 -27.21 12.22 24.37
C PHE A 499 -25.82 11.98 23.77
N MET A 500 -24.78 12.35 24.51
CA MET A 500 -23.39 12.02 24.21
C MET A 500 -23.07 10.70 24.92
N TRP A 501 -23.06 9.59 24.18
CA TRP A 501 -22.68 8.28 24.70
C TRP A 501 -21.16 8.09 24.57
N VAL A 502 -20.50 7.74 25.67
CA VAL A 502 -19.03 7.60 25.74
C VAL A 502 -18.68 6.15 26.09
N GLY A 503 -18.09 5.43 25.15
CA GLY A 503 -17.63 4.06 25.33
C GLY A 503 -16.48 3.94 26.34
N GLN A 504 -16.35 2.79 27.01
CA GLN A 504 -15.33 2.55 28.06
C GLN A 504 -13.86 2.55 27.57
N GLY A 505 -13.63 2.59 26.26
CA GLY A 505 -12.33 2.75 25.61
C GLY A 505 -12.18 4.06 24.81
N ALA A 506 -13.24 4.85 24.67
CA ALA A 506 -13.22 6.12 23.96
C ALA A 506 -12.28 7.12 24.67
N SER A 507 -11.55 7.90 23.88
CA SER A 507 -10.61 8.88 24.41
C SER A 507 -11.22 10.27 24.54
N ASP A 508 -10.57 11.14 25.32
CA ASP A 508 -10.95 12.56 25.43
C ASP A 508 -11.02 13.25 24.05
N THR A 509 -10.23 12.78 23.07
CA THR A 509 -10.28 13.26 21.68
C THR A 509 -11.61 12.95 21.00
N GLU A 510 -12.10 11.70 21.07
CA GLU A 510 -13.44 11.36 20.57
C GLU A 510 -14.51 12.19 21.28
N LYS A 511 -14.47 12.24 22.62
CA LYS A 511 -15.44 12.98 23.45
C LYS A 511 -15.49 14.48 23.11
N ASN A 512 -14.34 15.12 22.95
CA ASN A 512 -14.26 16.52 22.54
C ASN A 512 -14.81 16.73 21.11
N GLY A 513 -14.53 15.79 20.19
CA GLY A 513 -15.16 15.78 18.87
C GLY A 513 -16.68 15.68 18.92
N THR A 514 -17.23 14.87 19.82
CA THR A 514 -18.68 14.76 20.04
C THR A 514 -19.28 16.04 20.62
N GLN A 515 -18.56 16.75 21.51
CA GLN A 515 -19.01 18.07 21.99
C GLN A 515 -19.03 19.10 20.87
N GLN A 516 -17.97 19.16 20.06
CA GLN A 516 -17.90 20.07 18.92
C GLN A 516 -18.97 19.77 17.85
N LEU A 517 -19.37 18.50 17.70
CA LEU A 517 -20.51 18.12 16.87
C LEU A 517 -21.85 18.65 17.45
N CYS A 518 -22.02 18.64 18.77
CA CYS A 518 -23.17 19.29 19.41
C CYS A 518 -23.17 20.80 19.12
N ASP A 519 -22.01 21.45 19.23
CA ASP A 519 -21.86 22.89 18.97
C ASP A 519 -22.17 23.23 17.50
N ILE A 520 -21.71 22.41 16.54
CA ILE A 520 -22.02 22.53 15.09
C ILE A 520 -23.52 22.40 14.82
N LEU A 521 -24.19 21.46 15.48
CA LEU A 521 -25.63 21.19 15.32
C LEU A 521 -26.51 22.16 16.15
N GLY A 522 -25.92 23.04 16.97
CA GLY A 522 -26.66 23.96 17.86
C GLY A 522 -27.36 23.26 19.04
N LEU A 523 -26.85 22.08 19.45
CA LEU A 523 -27.48 21.19 20.42
C LEU A 523 -26.79 21.22 21.79
N SER A 524 -27.53 20.82 22.82
CA SER A 524 -26.98 20.52 24.16
C SER A 524 -27.21 19.04 24.48
N SER A 525 -26.14 18.29 24.70
CA SER A 525 -26.19 16.85 25.00
C SER A 525 -26.05 16.55 26.49
N SER A 526 -26.77 15.55 26.98
CA SER A 526 -26.49 14.90 28.26
C SER A 526 -25.42 13.80 28.09
N GLU A 527 -24.43 13.74 28.98
CA GLU A 527 -23.38 12.71 28.92
C GLU A 527 -23.86 11.39 29.55
N LEU A 528 -23.69 10.28 28.81
CA LEU A 528 -23.94 8.91 29.26
C LEU A 528 -22.67 8.07 29.06
N SER A 529 -22.08 7.54 30.13
CA SER A 529 -21.01 6.54 30.01
C SER A 529 -21.59 5.15 29.68
N GLU A 530 -20.87 4.33 28.92
CA GLU A 530 -21.25 2.94 28.63
C GLU A 530 -21.62 2.15 29.90
N GLY A 531 -22.83 1.61 29.93
CA GLY A 531 -23.44 0.92 31.06
C GLY A 531 -24.26 1.80 32.01
N GLY A 532 -24.28 3.12 31.79
CA GLY A 532 -25.10 4.10 32.50
C GLY A 532 -26.28 4.63 31.67
N GLU A 533 -26.67 3.93 30.61
CA GLU A 533 -27.72 4.38 29.68
C GLU A 533 -29.13 4.24 30.28
N THR A 534 -30.04 5.18 29.98
CA THR A 534 -31.44 5.13 30.41
C THR A 534 -32.31 4.26 29.49
N ASP A 535 -33.50 3.88 29.96
CA ASP A 535 -34.50 3.22 29.10
C ASP A 535 -34.90 4.12 27.93
N ASP A 536 -35.10 5.44 28.17
CA ASP A 536 -35.38 6.46 27.13
C ASP A 536 -34.34 6.47 25.99
N TYR A 537 -33.05 6.31 26.32
CA TYR A 537 -31.96 6.24 25.34
C TYR A 537 -32.07 4.98 24.47
N TRP A 538 -32.43 3.84 25.06
CA TRP A 538 -32.66 2.61 24.30
C TRP A 538 -33.96 2.63 23.50
N GLU A 539 -35.03 3.24 24.01
CA GLU A 539 -36.30 3.41 23.28
C GLU A 539 -36.10 4.28 22.02
N ALA A 540 -35.38 5.39 22.14
CA ALA A 540 -35.01 6.25 21.02
C ALA A 540 -34.16 5.53 19.95
N LEU A 541 -33.41 4.49 20.32
CA LEU A 541 -32.61 3.64 19.43
C LEU A 541 -33.37 2.43 18.84
N GLY A 542 -34.68 2.32 19.06
CA GLY A 542 -35.50 1.18 18.64
C GLY A 542 -35.33 -0.07 19.51
N GLY A 543 -34.76 0.08 20.70
CA GLY A 543 -34.44 -0.98 21.65
C GLY A 543 -32.93 -1.22 21.82
N LYS A 544 -32.56 -1.98 22.85
CA LYS A 544 -31.15 -2.32 23.13
C LYS A 544 -30.64 -3.41 22.20
N ALA A 545 -30.01 -3.00 21.11
CA ALA A 545 -29.27 -3.89 20.22
C ALA A 545 -28.06 -4.55 20.91
N VAL A 546 -27.57 -5.66 20.34
CA VAL A 546 -26.24 -6.20 20.68
C VAL A 546 -25.19 -5.36 19.94
N TYR A 547 -24.16 -4.93 20.66
CA TYR A 547 -23.12 -4.03 20.17
C TYR A 547 -21.73 -4.42 20.73
N ARG A 548 -20.61 -3.91 20.19
CA ARG A 548 -19.27 -4.45 20.55
C ARG A 548 -18.69 -3.82 21.83
N THR A 549 -18.44 -4.68 22.82
CA THR A 549 -17.98 -4.28 24.17
C THR A 549 -16.78 -5.08 24.72
N SER A 550 -15.93 -5.62 23.84
CA SER A 550 -14.82 -6.49 24.28
C SER A 550 -13.79 -5.77 25.15
N SER A 551 -13.18 -6.49 26.10
CA SER A 551 -12.16 -5.96 27.03
C SER A 551 -10.85 -5.53 26.37
N ARG A 552 -10.73 -5.74 25.05
CA ARG A 552 -9.68 -5.20 24.18
C ARG A 552 -9.92 -3.74 23.83
N LEU A 553 -11.14 -3.38 23.44
CA LEU A 553 -11.54 -2.00 23.10
C LEU A 553 -11.35 -1.08 24.31
N ARG A 554 -11.68 -1.58 25.50
CA ARG A 554 -11.53 -0.88 26.80
C ARG A 554 -10.07 -0.76 27.29
N SER A 555 -9.09 -0.96 26.41
CA SER A 555 -7.67 -1.03 26.76
C SER A 555 -6.82 -0.55 25.58
N LYS A 556 -6.67 0.78 25.46
CA LYS A 556 -5.97 1.45 24.36
C LYS A 556 -4.56 0.88 24.13
N ASP A 557 -3.80 0.62 25.19
CA ASP A 557 -2.48 -0.05 25.13
C ASP A 557 -2.48 -1.37 24.33
N LYS A 558 -3.54 -2.20 24.45
CA LYS A 558 -3.64 -3.47 23.72
C LYS A 558 -3.94 -3.25 22.26
N MET A 559 -4.79 -2.27 21.95
CA MET A 559 -5.19 -1.97 20.57
C MET A 559 -4.06 -1.27 19.81
N ASP A 560 -3.32 -0.37 20.46
CA ASP A 560 -2.12 0.27 19.92
C ASP A 560 -0.95 -0.73 19.74
N ALA A 561 -0.83 -1.73 20.63
CA ALA A 561 0.18 -2.78 20.51
C ALA A 561 -0.07 -3.74 19.33
N HIS A 562 -1.35 -4.06 19.05
CA HIS A 562 -1.74 -4.92 17.93
C HIS A 562 -3.04 -4.39 17.28
N PRO A 563 -2.96 -3.43 16.35
CA PRO A 563 -4.15 -2.92 15.67
C PRO A 563 -4.82 -4.03 14.85
N PRO A 564 -6.15 -3.94 14.61
CA PRO A 564 -6.84 -4.87 13.73
C PRO A 564 -6.34 -4.71 12.28
N ARG A 565 -6.26 -5.82 11.54
CA ARG A 565 -5.72 -5.87 10.17
C ARG A 565 -6.66 -6.68 9.27
N LEU A 566 -6.93 -6.17 8.08
CA LEU A 566 -7.75 -6.83 7.06
C LEU A 566 -6.85 -7.36 5.94
N PHE A 567 -7.17 -8.55 5.43
CA PHE A 567 -6.45 -9.21 4.35
C PHE A 567 -7.44 -9.81 3.35
N ALA A 568 -7.15 -9.67 2.06
CA ALA A 568 -7.85 -10.38 1.00
C ALA A 568 -7.17 -11.71 0.70
N CYS A 569 -7.95 -12.78 0.62
CA CYS A 569 -7.52 -14.09 0.12
C CYS A 569 -8.12 -14.33 -1.27
N SER A 570 -7.30 -14.78 -2.21
CA SER A 570 -7.79 -15.28 -3.49
C SER A 570 -6.94 -16.42 -4.06
N ASN A 571 -7.58 -17.34 -4.78
CA ASN A 571 -6.93 -18.42 -5.52
C ASN A 571 -6.94 -18.22 -7.06
N LYS A 572 -7.45 -17.08 -7.56
CA LYS A 572 -7.70 -16.78 -8.99
C LYS A 572 -6.47 -16.80 -9.91
N THR A 573 -5.27 -17.05 -9.37
CA THR A 573 -4.03 -17.25 -10.13
C THR A 573 -3.63 -18.74 -10.27
N GLY A 574 -4.40 -19.66 -9.70
CA GLY A 574 -4.02 -21.06 -9.47
C GLY A 574 -3.23 -21.28 -8.18
N ASN A 575 -2.72 -20.20 -7.56
CA ASN A 575 -2.11 -20.20 -6.22
C ASN A 575 -2.96 -19.38 -5.26
N PHE A 576 -3.17 -19.89 -4.04
CA PHE A 576 -3.84 -19.15 -2.96
C PHE A 576 -2.88 -18.11 -2.37
N ILE A 577 -3.21 -16.83 -2.52
CA ILE A 577 -2.45 -15.69 -1.99
C ILE A 577 -3.23 -14.97 -0.88
N ILE A 578 -2.50 -14.32 0.02
CA ILE A 578 -3.05 -13.46 1.08
C ILE A 578 -2.35 -12.09 0.98
N GLU A 579 -3.12 -11.02 0.75
CA GLU A 579 -2.61 -9.65 0.65
C GLU A 579 -3.27 -8.76 1.71
N GLU A 580 -2.51 -7.91 2.40
CA GLU A 580 -3.05 -6.95 3.37
C GLU A 580 -3.79 -5.79 2.68
N VAL A 581 -4.95 -5.41 3.22
CA VAL A 581 -5.71 -4.22 2.81
C VAL A 581 -5.24 -3.04 3.66
N PRO A 582 -4.56 -2.02 3.09
CA PRO A 582 -3.99 -0.92 3.85
C PRO A 582 -4.99 0.21 4.12
N GLY A 583 -4.82 0.90 5.25
CA GLY A 583 -5.62 2.07 5.63
C GLY A 583 -6.70 1.75 6.68
N GLU A 584 -7.72 2.60 6.77
CA GLU A 584 -8.90 2.30 7.57
C GLU A 584 -9.85 1.35 6.81
N MET A 585 -10.33 0.35 7.55
CA MET A 585 -11.27 -0.66 7.04
C MET A 585 -12.66 -0.05 6.84
N THR A 586 -13.17 -0.04 5.62
CA THR A 586 -14.55 0.30 5.26
C THR A 586 -15.27 -0.94 4.71
N GLN A 587 -16.60 -0.91 4.68
CA GLN A 587 -17.39 -2.06 4.20
C GLN A 587 -17.13 -2.36 2.71
N GLU A 588 -16.75 -1.34 1.93
CA GLU A 588 -16.34 -1.45 0.53
C GLU A 588 -15.11 -2.36 0.32
N ASP A 589 -14.25 -2.52 1.33
CA ASP A 589 -13.07 -3.39 1.25
C ASP A 589 -13.45 -4.89 1.21
N LEU A 590 -14.70 -5.23 1.54
CA LEU A 590 -15.22 -6.60 1.58
C LEU A 590 -15.80 -7.00 0.21
N ALA A 591 -14.90 -7.29 -0.73
CA ALA A 591 -15.24 -7.68 -2.10
C ALA A 591 -16.06 -8.99 -2.12
N THR A 592 -17.22 -8.97 -2.78
CA THR A 592 -18.19 -10.07 -2.82
C THR A 592 -17.67 -11.32 -3.53
N ASP A 593 -16.67 -11.15 -4.41
CA ASP A 593 -15.99 -12.19 -5.16
C ASP A 593 -14.77 -12.80 -4.45
N ASP A 594 -14.29 -12.23 -3.33
CA ASP A 594 -13.10 -12.73 -2.60
C ASP A 594 -13.49 -13.28 -1.19
N VAL A 595 -12.52 -13.91 -0.49
CA VAL A 595 -12.67 -14.26 0.93
C VAL A 595 -11.72 -13.40 1.75
N MET A 596 -12.21 -12.82 2.84
CA MET A 596 -11.47 -11.83 3.63
C MET A 596 -11.10 -12.40 5.01
N ILE A 597 -9.84 -12.24 5.42
CA ILE A 597 -9.36 -12.52 6.78
C ILE A 597 -9.22 -11.20 7.52
N MET A 598 -9.88 -11.05 8.67
CA MET A 598 -9.71 -9.90 9.55
C MET A 598 -9.16 -10.36 10.90
N ASP A 599 -7.89 -10.06 11.14
CA ASP A 599 -7.21 -10.36 12.39
C ASP A 599 -7.44 -9.23 13.40
N THR A 600 -7.97 -9.56 14.57
CA THR A 600 -8.22 -8.60 15.65
C THR A 600 -7.44 -8.97 16.92
N TRP A 601 -6.32 -9.67 16.75
CA TRP A 601 -5.43 -10.25 17.75
C TRP A 601 -6.06 -11.33 18.65
N ASP A 602 -7.10 -10.96 19.39
CA ASP A 602 -7.82 -11.84 20.32
C ASP A 602 -8.56 -12.99 19.60
N GLN A 603 -8.90 -12.79 18.32
CA GLN A 603 -9.58 -13.72 17.42
C GLN A 603 -9.28 -13.33 15.97
N VAL A 604 -9.47 -14.27 15.03
CA VAL A 604 -9.35 -14.05 13.58
C VAL A 604 -10.68 -14.36 12.92
N PHE A 605 -11.23 -13.40 12.17
CA PHE A 605 -12.45 -13.60 11.41
C PHE A 605 -12.13 -14.05 9.97
N VAL A 606 -12.97 -14.94 9.43
CA VAL A 606 -12.95 -15.35 8.01
C VAL A 606 -14.31 -14.98 7.44
N TRP A 607 -14.40 -13.80 6.83
CA TRP A 607 -15.60 -13.30 6.16
C TRP A 607 -15.62 -13.82 4.71
N ILE A 608 -16.76 -14.36 4.29
CA ILE A 608 -16.92 -14.98 2.97
C ILE A 608 -17.93 -14.19 2.16
N GLY A 609 -17.47 -13.64 1.02
CA GLY A 609 -18.32 -13.13 -0.03
C GLY A 609 -19.19 -14.23 -0.64
N ASN A 610 -20.41 -13.88 -1.05
CA ASN A 610 -21.36 -14.85 -1.60
C ASN A 610 -20.86 -15.43 -2.93
N GLU A 611 -20.14 -14.63 -3.73
CA GLU A 611 -19.69 -14.95 -5.08
C GLU A 611 -18.30 -15.57 -5.13
N ALA A 612 -17.56 -15.57 -4.01
CA ALA A 612 -16.23 -16.15 -3.90
C ALA A 612 -16.18 -17.63 -4.30
N HIS A 613 -15.04 -18.11 -4.80
CA HIS A 613 -14.95 -19.47 -5.33
C HIS A 613 -15.09 -20.51 -4.21
N GLU A 614 -15.72 -21.66 -4.49
CA GLU A 614 -15.93 -22.70 -3.45
C GLU A 614 -14.62 -23.29 -2.92
N GLU A 615 -13.55 -23.22 -3.72
CA GLU A 615 -12.18 -23.51 -3.27
C GLU A 615 -11.68 -22.46 -2.28
N GLU A 616 -11.79 -21.17 -2.59
CA GLU A 616 -11.43 -20.06 -1.67
C GLU A 616 -12.20 -20.15 -0.35
N LYS A 617 -13.52 -20.42 -0.42
CA LYS A 617 -14.43 -20.64 0.73
C LYS A 617 -14.05 -21.84 1.61
N THR A 618 -13.35 -22.83 1.03
CA THR A 618 -12.88 -24.04 1.70
C THR A 618 -11.47 -23.84 2.27
N GLU A 619 -10.53 -23.36 1.45
CA GLU A 619 -9.14 -23.12 1.84
C GLU A 619 -8.99 -22.01 2.88
N ALA A 620 -9.81 -20.95 2.84
CA ALA A 620 -9.64 -19.80 3.73
C ALA A 620 -9.69 -20.15 5.23
N MET A 621 -10.40 -21.21 5.63
CA MET A 621 -10.35 -21.69 7.02
C MET A 621 -8.98 -22.29 7.38
N ALA A 622 -8.40 -23.09 6.48
CA ALA A 622 -7.04 -23.60 6.64
C ALA A 622 -5.99 -22.48 6.49
N SER A 623 -6.26 -21.45 5.68
CA SER A 623 -5.40 -20.27 5.55
C SER A 623 -5.42 -19.38 6.80
N ALA A 624 -6.56 -19.25 7.49
CA ALA A 624 -6.62 -18.59 8.79
C ALA A 624 -5.89 -19.36 9.90
N VAL A 625 -5.93 -20.70 9.89
CA VAL A 625 -5.06 -21.53 10.76
C VAL A 625 -3.59 -21.29 10.41
N ARG A 626 -3.21 -21.41 9.13
CA ARG A 626 -1.83 -21.16 8.67
C ARG A 626 -1.34 -19.76 9.04
N TYR A 627 -2.19 -18.74 8.92
CA TYR A 627 -1.89 -17.35 9.32
C TYR A 627 -1.58 -17.24 10.83
N ILE A 628 -2.38 -17.87 11.70
CA ILE A 628 -2.10 -17.90 13.14
C ILE A 628 -0.82 -18.69 13.45
N GLU A 629 -0.55 -19.78 12.72
CA GLU A 629 0.64 -20.60 12.91
C GLU A 629 1.93 -19.99 12.32
N SER A 630 1.82 -19.06 11.36
CA SER A 630 2.95 -18.35 10.74
C SER A 630 3.15 -16.91 11.24
N ASP A 631 2.23 -16.37 12.06
CA ASP A 631 2.37 -15.05 12.67
C ASP A 631 3.69 -14.96 13.47
N PRO A 632 4.59 -14.02 13.13
CA PRO A 632 5.93 -13.91 13.73
C PRO A 632 5.90 -13.54 15.22
N ALA A 633 4.77 -13.12 15.77
CA ALA A 633 4.59 -12.92 17.20
C ALA A 633 4.28 -14.23 17.97
N ASN A 634 4.27 -15.38 17.30
CA ASN A 634 4.01 -16.71 17.86
C ASN A 634 2.68 -16.74 18.65
N ARG A 635 1.59 -16.51 17.92
CA ARG A 635 0.22 -16.48 18.43
C ARG A 635 -0.16 -17.78 19.12
N ASP A 636 -1.11 -17.70 20.04
CA ASP A 636 -1.70 -18.90 20.61
C ASP A 636 -2.49 -19.63 19.51
N ARG A 637 -2.14 -20.89 19.23
CA ARG A 637 -2.87 -21.72 18.23
C ARG A 637 -4.33 -21.99 18.62
N ARG A 638 -4.74 -21.56 19.82
CA ARG A 638 -6.12 -21.57 20.32
C ARG A 638 -6.85 -20.24 20.10
N THR A 639 -6.23 -19.24 19.48
CA THR A 639 -6.89 -17.99 19.03
C THR A 639 -8.12 -18.38 18.19
N PRO A 640 -9.35 -17.97 18.59
CA PRO A 640 -10.56 -18.39 17.90
C PRO A 640 -10.59 -17.92 16.44
N ILE A 641 -10.95 -18.84 15.54
CA ILE A 641 -11.25 -18.52 14.14
C ILE A 641 -12.78 -18.49 13.97
N VAL A 642 -13.32 -17.35 13.53
CA VAL A 642 -14.76 -17.12 13.43
C VAL A 642 -15.17 -16.96 11.96
N LYS A 643 -15.82 -17.99 11.39
CA LYS A 643 -16.33 -17.98 10.02
C LYS A 643 -17.62 -17.16 9.93
N ILE A 644 -17.66 -16.20 9.03
CA ILE A 644 -18.78 -15.29 8.75
C ILE A 644 -19.14 -15.38 7.27
N LYS A 645 -20.39 -15.05 6.92
CA LYS A 645 -20.85 -14.88 5.54
C LYS A 645 -21.36 -13.46 5.32
N GLN A 646 -21.23 -12.97 4.10
CA GLN A 646 -21.83 -11.73 3.62
C GLN A 646 -23.32 -11.65 3.98
N GLY A 647 -23.75 -10.54 4.60
CA GLY A 647 -25.13 -10.30 5.04
C GLY A 647 -25.53 -11.03 6.34
N PHE A 648 -24.58 -11.68 7.03
CA PHE A 648 -24.79 -12.35 8.31
C PHE A 648 -23.69 -11.98 9.33
N GLU A 649 -23.17 -10.76 9.23
CA GLU A 649 -22.10 -10.24 10.08
C GLU A 649 -22.60 -9.93 11.50
N PRO A 650 -22.01 -10.51 12.55
CA PRO A 650 -22.37 -10.15 13.92
C PRO A 650 -21.85 -8.75 14.27
N PRO A 651 -22.44 -8.04 15.25
CA PRO A 651 -21.90 -6.78 15.79
C PRO A 651 -20.45 -6.89 16.29
N THR A 652 -20.01 -8.09 16.67
CA THR A 652 -18.61 -8.37 17.01
C THR A 652 -17.65 -8.29 15.81
N PHE A 653 -18.14 -8.27 14.57
CA PHE A 653 -17.41 -8.03 13.32
C PHE A 653 -17.66 -6.61 12.76
N THR A 654 -18.92 -6.20 12.60
CA THR A 654 -19.30 -4.96 11.89
C THR A 654 -18.72 -3.70 12.54
N GLY A 655 -18.69 -3.60 13.88
CA GLY A 655 -18.24 -2.39 14.58
C GLY A 655 -16.75 -2.03 14.42
N TRP A 656 -15.94 -2.78 13.66
CA TRP A 656 -14.57 -2.35 13.32
C TRP A 656 -14.60 -1.30 12.21
N PHE A 657 -15.47 -1.54 11.23
CA PHE A 657 -15.78 -0.64 10.14
C PHE A 657 -16.58 0.57 10.68
N LEU A 658 -16.24 1.77 10.21
CA LEU A 658 -16.99 2.98 10.57
C LEU A 658 -18.26 3.08 9.72
N GLY A 659 -19.40 3.44 10.32
CA GLY A 659 -20.64 3.70 9.55
C GLY A 659 -21.20 2.49 8.79
N TRP A 660 -20.94 1.25 9.26
CA TRP A 660 -21.40 0.01 8.61
C TRP A 660 -22.91 0.03 8.33
N ASP A 661 -23.27 -0.30 7.10
CA ASP A 661 -24.63 -0.31 6.56
C ASP A 661 -25.11 -1.74 6.28
N HIS A 662 -26.17 -2.17 6.96
CA HIS A 662 -26.76 -3.49 6.75
C HIS A 662 -27.52 -3.61 5.43
N GLU A 663 -27.90 -2.49 4.81
CA GLU A 663 -28.62 -2.49 3.53
C GLU A 663 -27.67 -2.42 2.31
N TYR A 664 -26.35 -2.29 2.53
CA TYR A 664 -25.35 -2.04 1.49
C TYR A 664 -25.43 -3.02 0.29
N TRP A 665 -25.62 -4.32 0.54
CA TRP A 665 -25.75 -5.37 -0.48
C TRP A 665 -27.20 -5.76 -0.82
N THR A 666 -28.22 -4.98 -0.43
CA THR A 666 -29.63 -5.33 -0.70
C THR A 666 -30.05 -5.08 -2.15
N SER A 667 -29.43 -4.09 -2.80
CA SER A 667 -29.19 -4.13 -4.24
C SER A 667 -27.74 -4.55 -4.48
N ASP A 668 -27.45 -5.15 -5.62
CA ASP A 668 -26.08 -5.34 -6.07
C ASP A 668 -25.39 -3.95 -6.18
N PRO A 669 -24.15 -3.75 -5.66
CA PRO A 669 -23.47 -2.45 -5.71
C PRO A 669 -23.07 -2.01 -7.12
N LEU A 670 -22.80 -2.95 -8.02
CA LEU A 670 -22.55 -2.69 -9.43
C LEU A 670 -23.86 -2.41 -10.18
N GLU A 671 -24.96 -3.12 -9.88
CA GLU A 671 -26.27 -2.77 -10.44
C GLU A 671 -26.77 -1.41 -9.95
N ARG A 672 -26.48 -0.99 -8.70
CA ARG A 672 -26.78 0.38 -8.23
C ARG A 672 -26.04 1.41 -9.10
N ALA A 673 -24.73 1.23 -9.26
CA ALA A 673 -23.88 2.06 -10.10
C ALA A 673 -24.10 1.89 -11.63
N MET A 674 -25.02 1.02 -12.07
CA MET A 674 -25.36 0.80 -13.49
C MET A 674 -26.82 1.10 -13.83
N ALA A 675 -27.77 0.96 -12.91
CA ALA A 675 -29.15 1.44 -13.08
C ALA A 675 -29.19 2.97 -13.17
N GLU A 676 -28.25 3.64 -12.50
CA GLU A 676 -27.96 5.08 -12.63
C GLU A 676 -27.27 5.46 -13.96
N LEU A 677 -27.01 4.50 -14.86
CA LEU A 677 -26.45 4.73 -16.21
C LEU A 677 -27.45 4.47 -17.35
N GLU A 678 -28.70 4.06 -17.06
CA GLU A 678 -29.76 3.80 -18.06
C GLU A 678 -30.93 4.80 -18.02
N LEU A 679 -30.75 5.98 -17.41
CA LEU A 679 -31.74 7.07 -17.32
C LEU A 679 -31.31 8.36 -18.05
#